data_AF-A9GUW6-F1
#
_entry.id   AF-A9GUW6-F1
#
_cell.length_a   1.000
_cell.length_b   1.000
_cell.length_c   1.000
_cell.angle_alpha   90.00
_cell.angle_beta   90.00
_cell.angle_gamma   90.00
#
_symmetry.space_group_name_H-M   'P 1'
#
loop_
_entity.id
_entity.type
_entity.pdbx_description
1 polymer ?
#
loop_
_entity_poly.entity_id
_entity_poly.type
_entity_poly.pdbx_seq_one_letter_code
_entity_poly.pdbx_strand_id
1 'polypeptide(L)'
;MSHPGLRARFEPSSMALWLTVAALVALAASCAEDSAVAPCDDGLTPCGGACFDTQADPEHCGGCEGVCASGARCEAGVCVGGGGGGGEAGGEAGGEPCASGLVACSGGCVDLATDAAHCGRCGQECPAEQRCERGACRCASGFTACGGGCVDVKSDPLHCGACEARCPLHETCVEGACVCDEGFAVCSGRCVDLAVDPAHCGACGAACAPGLFCREGACACAAGDYEDIGSTVPRLLTGTTVGAETYFPLACMGVGSTQFVYRFTAEEAGRYKFDTAGSSYDTAIGVLDFDACEELACNDDRGGAVTGSASVALEEGQSVLLVVSGYDGAQGDFALHLDRMAPPACPLDTLATGLPLSITGNTWGLGDAVSTHCGSIDTSDASYRFTAPRAGRYVFDTSGSTFDTVLELRRGSCSGTVISCNDNDDDNAMGAKTSRLVANLAEGQTVVAVVDGVDGGSGPFTLNVSEYVPPPCPELTLDATFPQTVTGTTAIPDRVSAVPSPCTSDSGPEATYAFTAPATALYTFDTFGSSFDTVLHVHEGTCSGESVACNDDTSGRQSEVKVMLREGETISVVVDGYAPVASGPFQLNVSQTFVLPCPLIDLGSTVPQTVTGTTADTADVLRPSCGSGAGEVTYRFTAPAAGTYIVDTFGSSLDTALSVLDGSCSGAELVCNDDAPGSEQSRLTLELAEGQTVVLLVDGSAAGASGDFTLTIAPFSGGGTCSTAIDLGSVVPQLVTGSTAEQPESVRPACGSSSNAPDTIYRFTAPEDGLYVFDTFGSSFDTILQILKESCKGTSLGCNDNTDGQQSRVALGLAADQSVLVVVDGLGTSSGDYVLHVDRFTGPGTCATAIHLGSPLSITTTGTTRGQPDVVRPKCVPAVYASAPEAVFTYTAPIRGTYVIDTIGSSFNTVLHVHTRGCTGIELQCNDDLTSSQASKVQIELAPNQTITVVVDGYNGASGDFTLNIAKL
;
A
#
# COMPACT_ATOMS: atom_id res chain seq x y z
N MET A 1 -16.49 6.59 -20.66
CA MET A 1 -16.95 5.26 -21.14
C MET A 1 -16.60 4.31 -20.00
N SER A 2 -17.51 4.03 -19.07
CA SER A 2 -18.64 3.09 -19.08
C SER A 2 -18.37 1.99 -18.04
N HIS A 3 -19.15 1.98 -16.97
CA HIS A 3 -19.21 0.98 -15.90
C HIS A 3 -19.44 -0.46 -16.40
N PRO A 4 -19.04 -1.44 -15.59
CA PRO A 4 -20.00 -2.36 -14.97
C PRO A 4 -19.71 -2.50 -13.45
N GLY A 5 -20.64 -2.72 -12.53
CA GLY A 5 -21.92 -3.41 -12.60
C GLY A 5 -21.81 -4.78 -11.92
N LEU A 6 -21.66 -4.83 -10.59
CA LEU A 6 -21.69 -6.07 -9.81
C LEU A 6 -22.64 -5.93 -8.61
N ARG A 7 -23.75 -6.66 -8.69
CA ARG A 7 -24.70 -6.91 -7.59
C ARG A 7 -24.16 -8.08 -6.76
N ALA A 8 -23.92 -7.89 -5.48
CA ALA A 8 -23.75 -8.98 -4.52
C ALA A 8 -24.95 -9.03 -3.58
N ARG A 9 -25.65 -10.17 -3.60
CA ARG A 9 -26.59 -10.60 -2.57
C ARG A 9 -25.77 -11.16 -1.41
N PHE A 10 -26.05 -10.73 -0.18
CA PHE A 10 -25.57 -11.41 1.03
C PHE A 10 -26.78 -12.00 1.76
N GLU A 11 -26.85 -13.33 1.77
CA GLU A 11 -27.58 -14.11 2.79
C GLU A 11 -26.61 -14.35 3.96
N PRO A 12 -27.04 -14.23 5.23
CA PRO A 12 -26.18 -14.52 6.37
C PRO A 12 -26.13 -16.03 6.63
N SER A 13 -24.92 -16.58 6.59
CA SER A 13 -24.62 -17.94 7.02
C SER A 13 -24.46 -18.04 8.54
N SER A 14 -25.16 -19.01 9.09
CA SER A 14 -25.17 -19.52 10.46
C SER A 14 -23.78 -19.79 11.05
N MET A 15 -23.51 -19.32 12.27
CA MET A 15 -22.75 -20.04 13.30
C MET A 15 -23.13 -19.50 14.69
N ALA A 16 -24.14 -20.12 15.28
CA ALA A 16 -24.50 -19.99 16.69
C ALA A 16 -24.54 -21.39 17.28
N LEU A 17 -23.57 -21.72 18.14
CA LEU A 17 -23.70 -22.78 19.14
C LEU A 17 -22.52 -22.68 20.11
N TRP A 18 -22.77 -22.34 21.38
CA TRP A 18 -22.27 -23.09 22.55
C TRP A 18 -23.15 -22.75 23.77
N LEU A 19 -23.94 -23.75 24.16
CA LEU A 19 -24.47 -24.11 25.49
C LEU A 19 -25.38 -23.16 26.29
N THR A 20 -26.61 -23.61 26.55
CA THR A 20 -26.93 -24.38 27.77
C THR A 20 -28.26 -25.13 27.64
N VAL A 21 -28.29 -26.39 28.10
CA VAL A 21 -29.47 -27.28 28.16
C VAL A 21 -29.92 -27.43 29.60
N ALA A 22 -31.24 -27.63 29.74
CA ALA A 22 -32.06 -27.48 30.93
C ALA A 22 -32.16 -28.71 31.87
N ALA A 23 -32.51 -28.38 33.13
CA ALA A 23 -33.62 -28.94 33.93
C ALA A 23 -33.49 -30.19 34.85
N LEU A 24 -34.32 -30.09 35.92
CA LEU A 24 -34.93 -31.07 36.86
C LEU A 24 -34.29 -31.26 38.25
N VAL A 25 -34.99 -31.35 39.40
CA VAL A 25 -36.40 -31.16 39.86
C VAL A 25 -36.40 -31.27 41.41
N ALA A 26 -37.24 -30.52 42.14
CA ALA A 26 -37.98 -30.97 43.36
C ALA A 26 -38.95 -29.89 43.89
N LEU A 27 -40.07 -30.34 44.48
CA LEU A 27 -41.35 -29.63 44.70
C LEU A 27 -41.50 -28.82 46.01
N ALA A 28 -42.31 -27.73 45.88
CA ALA A 28 -43.36 -27.20 46.76
C ALA A 28 -43.06 -26.64 48.19
N ALA A 29 -43.29 -25.33 48.38
CA ALA A 29 -44.27 -24.72 49.32
C ALA A 29 -44.16 -23.17 49.46
N SER A 30 -45.31 -22.47 49.37
CA SER A 30 -45.69 -21.11 49.87
C SER A 30 -44.95 -19.87 49.34
N CYS A 31 -45.47 -18.63 49.25
CA CYS A 31 -46.78 -17.93 49.27
C CYS A 31 -46.46 -16.51 48.72
N ALA A 32 -47.26 -15.97 47.78
CA ALA A 32 -48.06 -14.72 47.88
C ALA A 32 -47.61 -13.60 48.84
N GLU A 33 -47.59 -12.36 48.32
CA GLU A 33 -47.86 -11.02 48.91
C GLU A 33 -46.91 -9.96 48.30
N ASP A 34 -47.23 -8.68 48.07
CA ASP A 34 -48.44 -7.86 47.93
C ASP A 34 -47.93 -6.43 47.61
N SER A 35 -48.70 -5.58 46.92
CA SER A 35 -48.53 -4.11 46.96
C SER A 35 -49.80 -3.41 46.49
N ALA A 36 -50.77 -3.44 47.40
CA ALA A 36 -51.80 -2.47 47.75
C ALA A 36 -51.88 -1.16 46.95
N VAL A 37 -53.10 -0.90 46.44
CA VAL A 37 -53.69 0.45 46.41
C VAL A 37 -53.99 0.84 47.86
N ALA A 38 -53.52 1.99 48.32
CA ALA A 38 -53.78 2.46 49.68
C ALA A 38 -55.30 2.58 49.93
N PRO A 39 -55.88 1.93 50.96
CA PRO A 39 -57.25 2.18 51.38
C PRO A 39 -57.35 3.57 52.01
N CYS A 40 -58.46 4.25 51.77
CA CYS A 40 -58.80 5.49 52.45
C CYS A 40 -58.91 5.27 53.97
N ASP A 41 -58.50 6.24 54.77
CA ASP A 41 -58.67 6.21 56.22
C ASP A 41 -60.16 6.06 56.61
N ASP A 42 -60.42 5.47 57.79
CA ASP A 42 -61.76 5.20 58.32
C ASP A 42 -62.66 6.46 58.25
N GLY A 43 -63.76 6.36 57.48
CA GLY A 43 -64.72 7.44 57.28
C GLY A 43 -64.69 8.08 55.88
N LEU A 44 -63.68 7.78 55.05
CA LEU A 44 -63.56 8.30 53.69
C LEU A 44 -63.92 7.23 52.64
N THR A 45 -64.56 7.66 51.55
CA THR A 45 -65.01 6.78 50.45
C THR A 45 -64.10 6.93 49.23
N PRO A 46 -63.61 5.82 48.63
CA PRO A 46 -62.77 5.88 47.43
C PRO A 46 -63.59 6.19 46.17
N CYS A 47 -63.22 7.26 45.48
CA CYS A 47 -63.85 7.73 44.25
C CYS A 47 -62.76 7.99 43.19
N GLY A 48 -62.65 7.09 42.19
CA GLY A 48 -61.76 7.31 41.04
C GLY A 48 -60.26 7.45 41.35
N GLY A 49 -59.77 6.90 42.48
CA GLY A 49 -58.36 6.95 42.87
C GLY A 49 -58.00 8.00 43.92
N ALA A 50 -58.96 8.79 44.41
CA ALA A 50 -58.82 9.69 45.55
C ALA A 50 -59.91 9.42 46.62
N CYS A 51 -59.71 9.93 47.84
CA CYS A 51 -60.55 9.65 49.01
C CYS A 51 -61.33 10.91 49.45
N PHE A 52 -62.66 10.83 49.49
CA PHE A 52 -63.54 11.95 49.85
C PHE A 52 -64.54 11.57 50.97
N ASP A 53 -64.93 12.54 51.80
CA ASP A 53 -65.92 12.35 52.86
C ASP A 53 -67.34 12.57 52.32
N THR A 54 -68.03 11.47 52.01
CA THR A 54 -69.39 11.51 51.44
C THR A 54 -70.47 11.96 52.44
N GLN A 55 -70.10 12.23 53.70
CA GLN A 55 -71.01 12.74 54.73
C GLN A 55 -70.94 14.26 54.91
N ALA A 56 -69.87 14.92 54.44
CA ALA A 56 -69.59 16.33 54.71
C ALA A 56 -69.12 17.15 53.50
N ASP A 57 -68.63 16.51 52.42
CA ASP A 57 -68.16 17.20 51.23
C ASP A 57 -69.35 17.66 50.35
N PRO A 58 -69.54 18.97 50.10
CA PRO A 58 -70.61 19.48 49.23
C PRO A 58 -70.44 19.16 47.75
N GLU A 59 -69.26 18.69 47.30
CA GLU A 59 -69.02 18.22 45.92
C GLU A 59 -69.10 16.68 45.78
N HIS A 60 -69.21 15.94 46.90
CA HIS A 60 -69.33 14.46 46.93
C HIS A 60 -70.36 13.96 47.98
N CYS A 61 -71.45 14.70 48.19
CA CYS A 61 -72.45 14.48 49.22
C CYS A 61 -73.35 13.26 48.91
N GLY A 62 -73.27 12.23 49.76
CA GLY A 62 -74.04 10.98 49.62
C GLY A 62 -73.44 9.95 48.63
N GLY A 63 -72.39 10.30 47.90
CA GLY A 63 -71.68 9.43 46.94
C GLY A 63 -70.72 10.19 46.01
N CYS A 64 -69.91 9.46 45.24
CA CYS A 64 -68.79 9.99 44.43
C CYS A 64 -69.14 11.02 43.34
N GLU A 65 -70.42 11.31 43.07
CA GLU A 65 -70.86 12.27 42.04
C GLU A 65 -71.96 13.22 42.57
N GLY A 66 -72.12 13.35 43.91
CA GLY A 66 -73.20 14.14 44.53
C GLY A 66 -72.83 15.58 44.86
N VAL A 67 -73.39 16.58 44.16
CA VAL A 67 -73.09 18.02 44.40
C VAL A 67 -74.30 18.77 44.97
N CYS A 68 -74.09 19.59 46.01
CA CYS A 68 -75.13 20.42 46.65
C CYS A 68 -75.34 21.78 45.94
N ALA A 69 -76.59 22.28 45.91
CA ALA A 69 -76.93 23.59 45.33
C ALA A 69 -76.28 24.77 46.09
N SER A 70 -76.05 25.90 45.41
CA SER A 70 -75.26 27.02 45.97
C SER A 70 -75.86 27.56 47.27
N GLY A 71 -75.08 27.50 48.35
CA GLY A 71 -75.48 27.95 49.68
C GLY A 71 -75.98 26.85 50.62
N ALA A 72 -76.16 25.62 50.13
CA ALA A 72 -76.41 24.44 50.94
C ALA A 72 -75.10 23.74 51.34
N ARG A 73 -75.09 23.08 52.50
CA ARG A 73 -73.96 22.26 52.98
C ARG A 73 -74.35 20.79 53.03
N CYS A 74 -73.39 19.88 52.90
CA CYS A 74 -73.61 18.45 53.09
C CYS A 74 -73.62 18.14 54.59
N GLU A 75 -74.69 17.49 55.07
CA GLU A 75 -74.80 17.03 56.46
C GLU A 75 -75.34 15.59 56.46
N ALA A 76 -74.54 14.64 56.93
CA ALA A 76 -74.85 13.21 56.95
C ALA A 76 -75.26 12.64 55.56
N GLY A 77 -74.57 13.09 54.51
CA GLY A 77 -74.76 12.62 53.14
C GLY A 77 -75.99 13.17 52.43
N VAL A 78 -76.59 14.24 52.95
CA VAL A 78 -77.73 14.95 52.34
C VAL A 78 -77.47 16.47 52.35
N CYS A 79 -77.81 17.16 51.27
CA CYS A 79 -77.66 18.62 51.16
C CYS A 79 -78.74 19.36 51.96
N VAL A 80 -78.35 20.29 52.84
CA VAL A 80 -79.28 21.00 53.75
C VAL A 80 -79.05 22.52 53.78
N GLY A 81 -80.13 23.28 53.57
CA GLY A 81 -80.29 24.71 53.95
C GLY A 81 -80.02 25.75 52.85
N GLY A 82 -80.92 26.73 52.71
CA GLY A 82 -80.71 27.95 51.94
C GLY A 82 -81.86 28.94 52.13
N GLY A 83 -81.60 30.04 52.87
CA GLY A 83 -82.43 31.27 52.86
C GLY A 83 -83.02 31.73 54.20
N GLY A 84 -82.35 32.66 54.88
CA GLY A 84 -82.97 33.61 55.85
C GLY A 84 -83.35 34.93 55.12
N GLY A 85 -84.08 35.89 55.68
CA GLY A 85 -84.72 36.08 56.99
C GLY A 85 -85.39 37.47 57.08
N GLY A 86 -86.24 37.67 58.09
CA GLY A 86 -86.48 38.96 58.79
C GLY A 86 -87.59 39.92 58.34
N GLY A 87 -88.49 40.29 59.28
CA GLY A 87 -89.20 41.59 59.30
C GLY A 87 -90.72 41.55 59.53
N GLU A 88 -91.20 42.18 60.61
CA GLU A 88 -92.53 42.05 61.23
C GLU A 88 -93.68 42.97 60.70
N ALA A 89 -94.92 42.55 61.06
CA ALA A 89 -96.07 43.33 61.57
C ALA A 89 -97.19 43.88 60.63
N GLY A 90 -98.39 43.28 60.76
CA GLY A 90 -99.58 44.00 61.25
C GLY A 90 -100.81 44.22 60.33
N GLY A 91 -101.98 43.73 60.76
CA GLY A 91 -103.25 44.51 60.69
C GLY A 91 -104.36 44.08 59.70
N GLU A 92 -105.53 43.71 60.25
CA GLU A 92 -106.80 43.31 59.62
C GLU A 92 -107.56 44.42 58.84
N ALA A 93 -108.40 44.03 57.86
CA ALA A 93 -109.87 44.28 57.80
C ALA A 93 -110.43 44.20 56.35
N GLY A 94 -111.64 43.62 56.18
CA GLY A 94 -112.25 43.28 54.88
C GLY A 94 -113.14 44.34 54.20
N GLY A 95 -113.75 43.98 53.05
CA GLY A 95 -114.84 44.76 52.43
C GLY A 95 -115.17 44.43 50.95
N GLU A 96 -116.47 44.18 50.69
CA GLU A 96 -117.32 44.36 49.48
C GLU A 96 -116.96 43.84 48.04
N PRO A 97 -117.95 43.45 47.20
CA PRO A 97 -117.74 42.91 45.85
C PRO A 97 -117.50 43.98 44.75
N CYS A 98 -116.85 43.54 43.66
CA CYS A 98 -116.25 44.35 42.59
C CYS A 98 -117.21 45.02 41.59
N ALA A 99 -116.79 46.20 41.10
CA ALA A 99 -117.47 46.95 40.05
C ALA A 99 -117.48 46.20 38.69
N SER A 100 -118.49 46.48 37.85
CA SER A 100 -118.67 45.84 36.55
C SER A 100 -117.46 46.00 35.63
N GLY A 101 -116.94 44.88 35.10
CA GLY A 101 -115.75 44.84 34.24
C GLY A 101 -114.49 44.34 34.96
N LEU A 102 -114.50 44.30 36.29
CA LEU A 102 -113.43 43.73 37.12
C LEU A 102 -113.88 42.40 37.71
N VAL A 103 -112.95 41.46 37.85
CA VAL A 103 -113.21 40.14 38.46
C VAL A 103 -112.69 40.15 39.89
N ALA A 104 -113.50 39.61 40.82
CA ALA A 104 -113.11 39.47 42.21
C ALA A 104 -112.09 38.32 42.34
N CYS A 105 -110.84 38.66 42.62
CA CYS A 105 -109.79 37.71 42.97
C CYS A 105 -109.44 37.86 44.45
N SER A 106 -108.80 36.85 45.05
CA SER A 106 -108.43 36.81 46.47
C SER A 106 -107.40 37.89 46.83
N GLY A 107 -107.86 39.13 47.00
CA GLY A 107 -107.03 40.32 47.24
C GLY A 107 -107.61 41.63 46.67
N GLY A 108 -108.66 41.58 45.84
CA GLY A 108 -109.31 42.78 45.30
C GLY A 108 -109.92 42.57 43.91
N CYS A 109 -110.36 43.67 43.30
CA CYS A 109 -110.98 43.69 41.97
C CYS A 109 -109.93 43.98 40.91
N VAL A 110 -109.72 43.05 39.98
CA VAL A 110 -108.64 43.13 38.97
C VAL A 110 -109.17 43.04 37.55
N ASP A 111 -108.47 43.67 36.60
CA ASP A 111 -108.78 43.61 35.17
C ASP A 111 -107.98 42.49 34.50
N LEU A 112 -108.65 41.37 34.20
CA LEU A 112 -108.02 40.21 33.60
C LEU A 112 -107.47 40.46 32.18
N ALA A 113 -107.77 41.60 31.55
CA ALA A 113 -107.28 41.92 30.21
C ALA A 113 -105.89 42.58 30.19
N THR A 114 -105.48 43.21 31.30
CA THR A 114 -104.26 44.02 31.37
C THR A 114 -103.43 43.80 32.63
N ASP A 115 -104.00 43.19 33.67
CA ASP A 115 -103.27 42.91 34.90
C ASP A 115 -102.31 41.72 34.69
N ALA A 116 -101.01 41.97 34.90
CA ALA A 116 -99.97 40.98 34.71
C ALA A 116 -100.00 39.84 35.74
N ALA A 117 -100.55 40.07 36.94
CA ALA A 117 -100.69 39.04 37.98
C ALA A 117 -101.99 38.22 37.86
N HIS A 118 -102.93 38.68 37.02
CA HIS A 118 -104.25 38.07 36.84
C HIS A 118 -104.65 37.94 35.36
N CYS A 119 -103.70 37.68 34.46
CA CYS A 119 -103.92 37.73 33.03
C CYS A 119 -104.80 36.58 32.53
N GLY A 120 -105.99 36.90 32.02
CA GLY A 120 -106.97 35.94 31.51
C GLY A 120 -107.80 35.22 32.58
N ARG A 121 -107.27 35.05 33.80
CA ARG A 121 -107.98 34.51 34.99
C ARG A 121 -107.28 34.91 36.30
N CYS A 122 -108.00 34.88 37.42
CA CYS A 122 -107.44 35.16 38.74
C CYS A 122 -106.21 34.29 39.06
N GLY A 123 -105.10 34.92 39.45
CA GLY A 123 -103.87 34.23 39.86
C GLY A 123 -103.04 33.69 38.71
N GLN A 124 -103.39 33.99 37.46
CA GLN A 124 -102.54 33.69 36.32
C GLN A 124 -101.56 34.86 36.09
N GLU A 125 -100.40 34.74 36.71
CA GLU A 125 -99.29 35.65 36.48
C GLU A 125 -98.62 35.36 35.14
N CYS A 126 -98.32 36.42 34.38
CA CYS A 126 -97.51 36.29 33.18
C CYS A 126 -96.06 35.93 33.55
N PRO A 127 -95.44 34.94 32.87
CA PRO A 127 -94.03 34.63 33.08
C PRO A 127 -93.12 35.85 32.86
N ALA A 128 -91.90 35.79 33.39
CA ALA A 128 -90.91 36.85 33.23
C ALA A 128 -90.79 37.30 31.77
N GLU A 129 -90.58 38.61 31.58
CA GLU A 129 -90.42 39.26 30.26
C GLU A 129 -91.67 39.21 29.36
N GLN A 130 -92.82 38.85 29.93
CA GLN A 130 -94.14 38.96 29.32
C GLN A 130 -95.00 40.03 30.00
N ARG A 131 -95.99 40.55 29.26
CA ARG A 131 -97.03 41.44 29.76
C ARG A 131 -98.41 40.90 29.40
N CYS A 132 -99.41 41.23 30.22
CA CYS A 132 -100.78 40.90 29.92
C CYS A 132 -101.34 41.85 28.86
N GLU A 133 -101.70 41.30 27.70
CA GLU A 133 -102.26 42.08 26.60
C GLU A 133 -103.49 41.37 26.04
N ARG A 134 -104.68 41.95 26.28
CA ARG A 134 -105.99 41.40 25.89
C ARG A 134 -106.27 40.02 26.51
N GLY A 135 -105.83 39.81 27.75
CA GLY A 135 -106.07 38.56 28.49
C GLY A 135 -105.18 37.39 28.09
N ALA A 136 -104.08 37.65 27.37
CA ALA A 136 -103.04 36.67 27.09
C ALA A 136 -101.65 37.27 27.37
N CYS A 137 -100.75 36.46 27.92
CA CYS A 137 -99.37 36.86 28.14
C CYS A 137 -98.61 36.87 26.80
N ARG A 138 -97.99 38.00 26.48
CA ARG A 138 -97.18 38.21 25.28
C ARG A 138 -95.85 38.82 25.66
N CYS A 139 -94.80 38.57 24.88
CA CYS A 139 -93.49 39.17 25.12
C CYS A 139 -93.61 40.70 25.23
N ALA A 140 -92.95 41.25 26.25
CA ALA A 140 -92.83 42.69 26.41
C ALA A 140 -92.12 43.30 25.18
N SER A 141 -92.40 44.57 24.91
CA SER A 141 -91.71 45.29 23.83
C SER A 141 -90.20 45.26 24.04
N GLY A 142 -89.46 44.79 23.03
CA GLY A 142 -88.01 44.57 23.10
C GLY A 142 -87.61 43.10 23.09
N PHE A 143 -88.53 42.19 23.45
CA PHE A 143 -88.28 40.75 23.48
C PHE A 143 -88.93 40.04 22.29
N THR A 144 -88.25 39.01 21.77
CA THR A 144 -88.75 38.16 20.67
C THR A 144 -89.27 36.84 21.22
N ALA A 145 -90.41 36.37 20.69
CA ALA A 145 -90.98 35.08 21.07
C ALA A 145 -90.21 33.93 20.39
N CYS A 146 -89.44 33.17 21.18
CA CYS A 146 -88.63 32.05 20.71
C CYS A 146 -89.07 30.76 21.40
N GLY A 147 -89.80 29.89 20.68
CA GLY A 147 -90.01 28.45 20.94
C GLY A 147 -90.47 27.94 22.32
N GLY A 148 -90.58 28.80 23.33
CA GLY A 148 -90.69 28.43 24.75
C GLY A 148 -90.51 29.60 25.74
N GLY A 149 -90.08 30.78 25.29
CA GLY A 149 -89.96 31.97 26.12
C GLY A 149 -89.82 33.26 25.32
N CYS A 150 -89.71 34.37 26.03
CA CYS A 150 -89.36 35.67 25.46
C CYS A 150 -87.87 35.88 25.71
N VAL A 151 -87.12 36.28 24.69
CA VAL A 151 -85.67 36.47 24.79
C VAL A 151 -85.27 37.79 24.14
N ASP A 152 -84.27 38.45 24.71
CA ASP A 152 -83.66 39.64 24.10
C ASP A 152 -82.58 39.21 23.10
N VAL A 153 -82.97 39.14 21.83
CA VAL A 153 -82.07 38.75 20.74
C VAL A 153 -80.93 39.74 20.50
N LYS A 154 -80.90 40.89 21.19
CA LYS A 154 -79.80 41.86 21.07
C LYS A 154 -78.64 41.59 22.01
N SER A 155 -78.87 40.87 23.10
CA SER A 155 -77.88 40.67 24.16
C SER A 155 -77.75 39.22 24.62
N ASP A 156 -78.71 38.35 24.33
CA ASP A 156 -78.64 36.94 24.71
C ASP A 156 -77.65 36.17 23.80
N PRO A 157 -76.54 35.64 24.32
CA PRO A 157 -75.56 34.88 23.53
C PRO A 157 -76.10 33.57 22.95
N LEU A 158 -77.23 33.06 23.43
CA LEU A 158 -77.89 31.87 22.91
C LEU A 158 -78.93 32.18 21.82
N HIS A 159 -79.30 33.45 21.64
CA HIS A 159 -80.34 33.90 20.70
C HIS A 159 -79.93 35.19 19.95
N CYS A 160 -78.65 35.34 19.62
CA CYS A 160 -78.10 36.59 19.11
C CYS A 160 -78.53 36.88 17.66
N GLY A 161 -79.34 37.92 17.48
CA GLY A 161 -79.91 38.35 16.20
C GLY A 161 -81.15 37.57 15.75
N ALA A 162 -81.33 36.32 16.21
CA ALA A 162 -82.51 35.49 15.96
C ALA A 162 -82.66 34.36 17.00
N CYS A 163 -83.83 33.74 17.08
CA CYS A 163 -84.04 32.57 17.92
C CYS A 163 -83.04 31.44 17.59
N GLU A 164 -82.41 30.85 18.61
CA GLU A 164 -81.42 29.77 18.52
C GLU A 164 -80.11 30.11 17.78
N ALA A 165 -79.88 31.40 17.47
CA ALA A 165 -78.63 31.88 16.89
C ALA A 165 -77.55 32.08 17.97
N ARG A 166 -76.94 30.96 18.40
CA ARG A 166 -75.90 30.97 19.45
C ARG A 166 -74.57 31.53 18.93
N CYS A 167 -73.95 32.42 19.71
CA CYS A 167 -72.59 32.88 19.43
C CYS A 167 -71.54 31.75 19.59
N PRO A 168 -70.58 31.64 18.66
CA PRO A 168 -69.41 30.76 18.78
C PRO A 168 -68.57 30.99 20.05
N LEU A 169 -67.61 30.10 20.30
CA LEU A 169 -66.69 30.20 21.44
C LEU A 169 -65.83 31.47 21.34
N HIS A 170 -65.69 32.18 22.47
CA HIS A 170 -65.02 33.49 22.60
C HIS A 170 -65.72 34.66 21.86
N GLU A 171 -67.04 34.57 21.72
CA GLU A 171 -67.88 35.65 21.20
C GLU A 171 -69.05 35.97 22.15
N THR A 172 -69.35 37.27 22.28
CA THR A 172 -70.47 37.81 23.05
C THR A 172 -71.49 38.48 22.12
N CYS A 173 -72.78 38.42 22.47
CA CYS A 173 -73.83 39.09 21.70
C CYS A 173 -73.92 40.58 22.02
N VAL A 174 -73.67 41.43 21.02
CA VAL A 174 -73.79 42.88 21.14
C VAL A 174 -74.64 43.43 19.99
N GLU A 175 -75.77 44.05 20.32
CA GLU A 175 -76.75 44.61 19.36
C GLU A 175 -77.22 43.59 18.30
N GLY A 176 -77.31 42.31 18.67
CA GLY A 176 -77.77 41.24 17.79
C GLY A 176 -76.73 40.71 16.80
N ALA A 177 -75.45 41.01 17.02
CA ALA A 177 -74.33 40.39 16.32
C ALA A 177 -73.35 39.77 17.33
N CYS A 178 -72.80 38.60 16.99
CA CYS A 178 -71.73 37.99 17.75
C CYS A 178 -70.41 38.72 17.43
N VAL A 179 -69.76 39.21 18.47
CA VAL A 179 -68.47 39.93 18.39
C VAL A 179 -67.48 39.25 19.31
N CYS A 180 -66.20 39.23 18.95
CA CYS A 180 -65.16 38.62 19.79
C CYS A 180 -65.13 39.24 21.18
N ASP A 181 -64.86 38.40 22.17
CA ASP A 181 -64.62 38.83 23.54
C ASP A 181 -63.41 39.78 23.60
N GLU A 182 -63.38 40.62 24.63
CA GLU A 182 -62.26 41.54 24.86
C GLU A 182 -60.94 40.76 24.98
N GLY A 183 -59.95 41.13 24.17
CA GLY A 183 -58.66 40.43 24.06
C GLY A 183 -58.51 39.52 22.83
N PHE A 184 -59.59 39.23 22.11
CA PHE A 184 -59.57 38.41 20.89
C PHE A 184 -59.78 39.24 19.62
N ALA A 185 -59.16 38.82 18.51
CA ALA A 185 -59.31 39.46 17.20
C ALA A 185 -59.93 38.49 16.18
N VAL A 186 -60.71 39.01 15.23
CA VAL A 186 -61.28 38.21 14.15
C VAL A 186 -60.19 37.88 13.13
N CYS A 187 -59.68 36.65 13.17
CA CYS A 187 -58.75 36.12 12.18
C CYS A 187 -59.44 35.03 11.37
N SER A 188 -59.57 35.24 10.05
CA SER A 188 -60.19 34.28 9.13
C SER A 188 -61.59 33.82 9.56
N GLY A 189 -62.38 34.71 10.17
CA GLY A 189 -63.75 34.44 10.59
C GLY A 189 -63.90 33.72 11.93
N ARG A 190 -62.83 33.64 12.75
CA ARG A 190 -62.86 33.12 14.12
C ARG A 190 -62.14 34.08 15.06
N CYS A 191 -62.55 34.10 16.32
CA CYS A 191 -61.86 34.87 17.37
C CYS A 191 -60.60 34.12 17.82
N VAL A 192 -59.46 34.79 17.69
CA VAL A 192 -58.12 34.26 18.05
C VAL A 192 -57.46 35.21 19.04
N ASP A 193 -56.81 34.65 20.05
CA ASP A 193 -56.00 35.40 21.00
C ASP A 193 -54.62 35.71 20.40
N LEU A 194 -54.43 36.95 19.95
CA LEU A 194 -53.18 37.38 19.32
C LEU A 194 -51.99 37.44 20.30
N ALA A 195 -52.22 37.32 21.61
CA ALA A 195 -51.15 37.38 22.61
C ALA A 195 -50.41 36.05 22.77
N VAL A 196 -51.05 34.93 22.41
CA VAL A 196 -50.51 33.58 22.66
C VAL A 196 -50.62 32.62 21.47
N ASP A 197 -51.40 32.94 20.42
CA ASP A 197 -51.54 32.07 19.26
C ASP A 197 -50.30 32.17 18.34
N PRO A 198 -49.50 31.09 18.18
CA PRO A 198 -48.27 31.11 17.39
C PRO A 198 -48.50 31.25 15.88
N ALA A 199 -49.72 31.05 15.38
CA ALA A 199 -50.09 31.27 13.97
C ALA A 199 -50.62 32.69 13.71
N HIS A 200 -50.93 33.45 14.76
CA HIS A 200 -51.55 34.78 14.68
C HIS A 200 -50.91 35.79 15.67
N CYS A 201 -49.60 35.72 15.89
CA CYS A 201 -48.93 36.44 16.95
C CYS A 201 -48.85 37.95 16.69
N GLY A 202 -49.49 38.75 17.54
CA GLY A 202 -49.57 40.21 17.42
C GLY A 202 -50.45 40.73 16.29
N ALA A 203 -50.70 39.93 15.25
CA ALA A 203 -51.61 40.25 14.15
C ALA A 203 -52.12 38.98 13.44
N CYS A 204 -53.31 39.05 12.85
CA CYS A 204 -53.86 37.92 12.10
C CYS A 204 -52.95 37.46 10.95
N GLY A 205 -52.52 36.20 10.99
CA GLY A 205 -51.70 35.57 9.95
C GLY A 205 -50.20 35.79 10.13
N ALA A 206 -49.78 36.46 11.20
CA ALA A 206 -48.38 36.60 11.58
C ALA A 206 -47.95 35.34 12.38
N ALA A 207 -47.54 34.29 11.66
CA ALA A 207 -47.01 33.09 12.28
C ALA A 207 -45.55 33.29 12.74
N CYS A 208 -45.21 32.75 13.91
CA CYS A 208 -43.83 32.73 14.39
C CYS A 208 -42.97 31.73 13.58
N ALA A 209 -41.67 32.00 13.48
CA ALA A 209 -40.72 31.07 12.88
C ALA A 209 -40.68 29.75 13.68
N PRO A 210 -40.33 28.60 13.05
CA PRO A 210 -40.21 27.33 13.77
C PRO A 210 -39.30 27.48 15.00
N GLY A 211 -39.79 27.05 16.18
CA GLY A 211 -39.07 27.14 17.45
C GLY A 211 -39.37 28.39 18.30
N LEU A 212 -40.06 29.40 17.75
CA LEU A 212 -40.47 30.60 18.49
C LEU A 212 -41.92 30.50 18.97
N PHE A 213 -42.20 31.05 20.15
CA PHE A 213 -43.52 31.06 20.76
C PHE A 213 -44.10 32.47 20.76
N CYS A 214 -45.43 32.57 20.69
CA CYS A 214 -46.10 33.86 20.83
C CYS A 214 -46.26 34.20 22.31
N ARG A 215 -45.65 35.32 22.73
CA ARG A 215 -45.77 35.83 24.09
C ARG A 215 -46.05 37.32 24.04
N GLU A 216 -47.17 37.72 24.64
CA GLU A 216 -47.62 39.13 24.69
C GLU A 216 -47.73 39.77 23.29
N GLY A 217 -48.02 38.97 22.27
CA GLY A 217 -48.17 39.44 20.89
C GLY A 217 -46.85 39.67 20.13
N ALA A 218 -45.73 39.15 20.63
CA ALA A 218 -44.47 39.09 19.92
C ALA A 218 -43.93 37.65 19.84
N CYS A 219 -43.33 37.30 18.70
CA CYS A 219 -42.59 36.05 18.59
C CYS A 219 -41.29 36.19 19.37
N ALA A 220 -41.17 35.43 20.45
CA ALA A 220 -40.01 35.42 21.31
C ALA A 220 -39.54 33.98 21.49
N CYS A 221 -38.25 33.82 21.79
CA CYS A 221 -37.79 32.51 22.21
C CYS A 221 -38.45 32.16 23.54
N ALA A 222 -39.05 30.97 23.63
CA ALA A 222 -39.26 30.36 24.93
C ALA A 222 -37.92 29.80 25.36
N ALA A 223 -37.06 30.64 25.92
CA ALA A 223 -36.07 30.13 26.83
C ALA A 223 -36.87 29.37 27.90
N GLY A 224 -36.75 28.05 27.94
CA GLY A 224 -37.37 27.23 28.98
C GLY A 224 -36.87 27.64 30.38
N ASP A 225 -36.96 26.75 31.36
CA ASP A 225 -36.26 27.01 32.61
C ASP A 225 -34.74 26.98 32.33
N TYR A 226 -34.07 28.12 32.53
CA TYR A 226 -32.62 28.26 32.41
C TYR A 226 -32.02 28.82 33.70
N GLU A 227 -30.78 28.43 33.98
CA GLU A 227 -30.00 29.02 35.07
C GLU A 227 -29.06 30.10 34.53
N ASP A 228 -29.19 31.34 35.02
CA ASP A 228 -28.28 32.43 34.66
C ASP A 228 -26.98 32.29 35.45
N ILE A 229 -25.89 32.06 34.72
CA ILE A 229 -24.55 31.83 35.27
C ILE A 229 -23.64 33.07 35.16
N GLY A 230 -24.14 34.19 34.64
CA GLY A 230 -23.38 35.44 34.49
C GLY A 230 -22.28 35.34 33.42
N SER A 231 -21.16 36.03 33.67
CA SER A 231 -20.06 36.24 32.70
C SER A 231 -18.71 35.63 33.07
N THR A 232 -18.60 35.04 34.26
CA THR A 232 -17.30 34.63 34.81
C THR A 232 -16.69 33.45 34.07
N VAL A 233 -15.49 33.65 33.53
CA VAL A 233 -14.62 32.61 32.96
C VAL A 233 -13.16 32.82 33.42
N PRO A 234 -12.34 31.77 33.56
CA PRO A 234 -12.67 30.35 33.38
C PRO A 234 -13.59 29.83 34.50
N ARG A 235 -14.53 28.95 34.17
CA ARG A 235 -15.48 28.36 35.14
C ARG A 235 -15.79 26.92 34.78
N LEU A 236 -15.84 26.04 35.78
CA LEU A 236 -16.38 24.69 35.67
C LEU A 236 -17.73 24.62 36.36
N LEU A 237 -18.72 24.08 35.67
CA LEU A 237 -20.05 23.75 36.18
C LEU A 237 -20.21 22.24 36.18
N THR A 238 -20.97 21.71 37.15
CA THR A 238 -21.32 20.29 37.20
C THR A 238 -22.81 20.15 37.43
N GLY A 239 -23.45 19.21 36.74
CA GLY A 239 -24.89 18.96 36.86
C GLY A 239 -25.25 17.57 36.35
N THR A 240 -26.54 17.30 36.18
CA THR A 240 -27.04 16.04 35.63
C THR A 240 -28.18 16.32 34.66
N THR A 241 -28.23 15.60 33.54
CA THR A 241 -29.35 15.67 32.59
C THR A 241 -30.47 14.69 32.95
N VAL A 242 -30.25 13.77 33.91
CA VAL A 242 -31.25 12.78 34.31
C VAL A 242 -32.49 13.47 34.90
N GLY A 243 -33.64 13.29 34.23
CA GLY A 243 -34.92 13.87 34.66
C GLY A 243 -35.10 15.37 34.38
N ALA A 244 -34.21 15.98 33.59
CA ALA A 244 -34.40 17.34 33.10
C ALA A 244 -35.45 17.39 31.97
N GLU A 245 -35.98 18.57 31.66
CA GLU A 245 -36.94 18.77 30.57
C GLU A 245 -36.21 18.90 29.21
N THR A 246 -36.93 18.72 28.10
CA THR A 246 -36.37 18.88 26.74
C THR A 246 -37.00 20.11 26.08
N TYR A 247 -36.19 21.11 25.75
CA TYR A 247 -36.67 22.41 25.24
C TYR A 247 -36.25 22.70 23.79
N PHE A 248 -35.02 22.34 23.41
CA PHE A 248 -34.38 22.79 22.16
C PHE A 248 -33.99 21.61 21.24
N PRO A 249 -34.44 21.57 19.98
CA PRO A 249 -33.89 20.63 19.01
C PRO A 249 -32.52 21.15 18.54
N LEU A 250 -31.43 20.44 18.86
CA LEU A 250 -30.10 20.77 18.37
C LEU A 250 -29.77 20.06 17.06
N ALA A 251 -29.06 20.71 16.14
CA ALA A 251 -28.76 20.14 14.82
C ALA A 251 -27.78 18.95 14.88
N CYS A 252 -26.89 18.92 15.88
CA CYS A 252 -25.94 17.83 16.10
C CYS A 252 -26.53 16.62 16.85
N MET A 253 -27.86 16.46 16.91
CA MET A 253 -28.50 15.31 17.57
C MET A 253 -29.54 14.63 16.68
N GLY A 254 -29.52 13.29 16.65
CA GLY A 254 -30.48 12.46 15.89
C GLY A 254 -31.84 12.28 16.56
N VAL A 255 -31.87 12.20 17.90
CA VAL A 255 -33.09 12.15 18.74
C VAL A 255 -32.89 13.02 19.98
N GLY A 256 -33.97 13.66 20.46
CA GLY A 256 -33.90 14.56 21.62
C GLY A 256 -33.73 13.82 22.95
N SER A 257 -32.75 14.24 23.75
CA SER A 257 -32.55 13.84 25.16
C SER A 257 -33.03 14.94 26.11
N THR A 258 -33.02 14.67 27.40
CA THR A 258 -33.24 15.69 28.44
C THR A 258 -32.10 16.70 28.45
N GLN A 259 -32.40 17.95 28.82
CA GLN A 259 -31.49 19.08 28.60
C GLN A 259 -31.33 19.91 29.87
N PHE A 260 -30.11 20.35 30.12
CA PHE A 260 -29.85 21.42 31.08
C PHE A 260 -29.41 22.67 30.35
N VAL A 261 -30.08 23.80 30.63
CA VAL A 261 -29.88 25.04 29.89
C VAL A 261 -29.35 26.13 30.81
N TYR A 262 -28.22 26.72 30.42
CA TYR A 262 -27.63 27.87 31.11
C TYR A 262 -27.72 29.11 30.25
N ARG A 263 -27.85 30.28 30.88
CA ARG A 263 -27.63 31.57 30.21
C ARG A 263 -26.25 32.13 30.59
N PHE A 264 -25.42 32.34 29.59
CA PHE A 264 -24.11 32.98 29.71
C PHE A 264 -24.12 34.34 29.03
N THR A 265 -23.44 35.34 29.60
CA THR A 265 -23.28 36.67 28.99
C THR A 265 -21.81 37.02 28.87
N ALA A 266 -21.33 37.33 27.67
CA ALA A 266 -19.93 37.72 27.46
C ALA A 266 -19.68 39.13 28.05
N GLU A 267 -18.74 39.25 29.00
CA GLU A 267 -18.34 40.55 29.56
C GLU A 267 -17.42 41.35 28.63
N GLU A 268 -16.71 40.66 27.72
CA GLU A 268 -15.83 41.29 26.73
C GLU A 268 -15.99 40.57 25.39
N ALA A 269 -15.77 41.27 24.27
CA ALA A 269 -15.72 40.63 22.97
C ALA A 269 -14.57 39.59 22.90
N GLY A 270 -14.83 38.42 22.34
CA GLY A 270 -13.84 37.37 22.22
C GLY A 270 -14.40 36.03 21.74
N ARG A 271 -13.51 35.05 21.57
CA ARG A 271 -13.90 33.66 21.30
C ARG A 271 -14.03 32.91 22.63
N TYR A 272 -15.18 32.28 22.84
CA TYR A 272 -15.49 31.50 24.02
C TYR A 272 -15.62 30.03 23.65
N LYS A 273 -15.06 29.14 24.48
CA LYS A 273 -15.13 27.69 24.35
C LYS A 273 -15.98 27.12 25.49
N PHE A 274 -16.86 26.19 25.11
CA PHE A 274 -17.77 25.47 25.99
C PHE A 274 -17.53 23.97 25.78
N ASP A 275 -16.99 23.30 26.79
CA ASP A 275 -16.46 21.94 26.67
C ASP A 275 -17.05 21.03 27.75
N THR A 276 -17.50 19.84 27.35
CA THR A 276 -18.15 18.89 28.28
C THR A 276 -17.25 17.74 28.73
N ALA A 277 -15.92 17.88 28.60
CA ALA A 277 -14.98 16.85 29.00
C ALA A 277 -15.08 16.53 30.50
N GLY A 278 -14.99 15.24 30.82
CA GLY A 278 -15.17 14.73 32.19
C GLY A 278 -16.61 14.35 32.54
N SER A 279 -17.55 14.50 31.61
CA SER A 279 -18.92 14.00 31.74
C SER A 279 -18.98 12.47 31.71
N SER A 280 -19.99 11.88 32.35
CA SER A 280 -20.12 10.43 32.55
C SER A 280 -20.85 9.70 31.40
N TYR A 281 -21.24 10.41 30.36
CA TYR A 281 -22.10 9.93 29.27
C TYR A 281 -21.80 10.69 27.98
N ASP A 282 -22.43 10.22 26.91
CA ASP A 282 -22.32 10.81 25.58
C ASP A 282 -23.00 12.19 25.50
N THR A 283 -22.24 13.27 25.58
CA THR A 283 -22.77 14.64 25.71
C THR A 283 -22.78 15.41 24.39
N ALA A 284 -23.89 16.09 24.11
CA ALA A 284 -23.95 17.12 23.07
C ALA A 284 -24.05 18.52 23.69
N ILE A 285 -23.32 19.49 23.13
CA ILE A 285 -23.36 20.89 23.54
C ILE A 285 -23.85 21.77 22.39
N GLY A 286 -24.96 22.48 22.62
CA GLY A 286 -25.49 23.51 21.74
C GLY A 286 -25.26 24.90 22.32
N VAL A 287 -24.95 25.86 21.45
CA VAL A 287 -24.83 27.29 21.81
C VAL A 287 -25.82 28.06 20.94
N LEU A 288 -26.82 28.66 21.56
CA LEU A 288 -27.86 29.41 20.86
C LEU A 288 -27.81 30.88 21.24
N ASP A 289 -28.12 31.77 20.30
CA ASP A 289 -28.34 33.18 20.60
C ASP A 289 -29.51 33.34 21.57
N PHE A 290 -29.37 34.16 22.62
CA PHE A 290 -30.40 34.28 23.66
C PHE A 290 -31.69 34.94 23.17
N ASP A 291 -31.60 35.92 22.27
CA ASP A 291 -32.75 36.70 21.81
C ASP A 291 -33.45 36.02 20.61
N ALA A 292 -32.66 35.45 19.70
CA ALA A 292 -33.15 34.84 18.47
C ALA A 292 -33.33 33.31 18.55
N CYS A 293 -32.67 32.64 19.49
CA CYS A 293 -32.55 31.17 19.56
C CYS A 293 -32.04 30.54 18.25
N GLU A 294 -31.21 31.29 17.54
CA GLU A 294 -30.41 30.80 16.43
C GLU A 294 -29.26 29.97 16.97
N GLU A 295 -29.07 28.75 16.48
CA GLU A 295 -27.95 27.90 16.85
C GLU A 295 -26.66 28.47 16.25
N LEU A 296 -25.77 28.98 17.10
CA LEU A 296 -24.47 29.54 16.74
C LEU A 296 -23.41 28.44 16.56
N ALA A 297 -23.51 27.37 17.35
CA ALA A 297 -22.67 26.19 17.25
C ALA A 297 -23.35 24.99 17.92
N CYS A 298 -23.05 23.79 17.42
CA CYS A 298 -23.46 22.52 18.02
C CYS A 298 -22.38 21.49 17.77
N ASN A 299 -22.06 20.70 18.80
CA ASN A 299 -21.18 19.56 18.64
C ASN A 299 -21.49 18.46 19.68
N ASP A 300 -21.55 17.22 19.22
CA ASP A 300 -21.78 16.00 20.01
C ASP A 300 -20.49 15.24 20.33
N ASP A 301 -19.51 15.25 19.44
CA ASP A 301 -18.25 14.54 19.66
C ASP A 301 -17.03 15.48 19.66
N ARG A 302 -16.10 15.22 20.59
CA ARG A 302 -14.76 15.81 20.57
C ARG A 302 -13.77 14.71 20.31
N GLY A 303 -13.09 14.70 19.18
CA GLY A 303 -11.90 13.86 19.10
C GLY A 303 -12.18 12.37 18.90
N GLY A 304 -13.42 12.00 18.55
CA GLY A 304 -13.92 10.63 18.71
C GLY A 304 -14.17 10.21 20.17
N ALA A 305 -14.11 11.14 21.13
CA ALA A 305 -14.63 10.97 22.48
C ALA A 305 -16.10 11.42 22.53
N VAL A 306 -16.87 10.70 23.35
CA VAL A 306 -18.32 10.87 23.58
C VAL A 306 -18.65 12.16 24.36
N THR A 307 -17.91 13.24 24.19
CA THR A 307 -18.22 14.50 24.88
C THR A 307 -18.09 15.69 23.96
N GLY A 308 -19.13 16.49 23.83
CA GLY A 308 -19.18 17.66 22.95
C GLY A 308 -18.31 18.84 23.38
N SER A 309 -17.86 19.61 22.39
CA SER A 309 -17.09 20.85 22.56
C SER A 309 -17.46 21.86 21.48
N ALA A 310 -17.88 23.07 21.84
CA ALA A 310 -18.28 24.13 20.91
C ALA A 310 -17.56 25.45 21.21
N SER A 311 -17.20 26.20 20.16
CA SER A 311 -16.57 27.53 20.31
C SER A 311 -17.24 28.57 19.43
N VAL A 312 -17.59 29.72 20.01
CA VAL A 312 -18.28 30.83 19.32
C VAL A 312 -17.59 32.15 19.58
N ALA A 313 -17.68 33.07 18.61
CA ALA A 313 -17.27 34.46 18.81
C ALA A 313 -18.47 35.25 19.35
N LEU A 314 -18.29 35.94 20.47
CA LEU A 314 -19.32 36.74 21.12
C LEU A 314 -18.86 38.19 21.21
N GLU A 315 -19.79 39.12 21.02
CA GLU A 315 -19.59 40.55 21.25
C GLU A 315 -19.73 40.89 22.75
N GLU A 316 -19.20 42.05 23.15
CA GLU A 316 -19.35 42.56 24.51
C GLU A 316 -20.83 42.72 24.88
N GLY A 317 -21.27 42.07 25.96
CA GLY A 317 -22.65 42.08 26.44
C GLY A 317 -23.60 41.10 25.73
N GLN A 318 -23.14 40.33 24.75
CA GLN A 318 -23.97 39.34 24.06
C GLN A 318 -24.29 38.15 24.99
N SER A 319 -25.58 37.79 25.09
CA SER A 319 -26.04 36.62 25.84
C SER A 319 -26.26 35.42 24.91
N VAL A 320 -25.92 34.23 25.40
CA VAL A 320 -26.19 32.94 24.74
C VAL A 320 -26.81 31.93 25.71
N LEU A 321 -27.56 30.99 25.16
CA LEU A 321 -28.02 29.79 25.85
C LEU A 321 -27.06 28.64 25.57
N LEU A 322 -26.53 28.03 26.64
CA LEU A 322 -25.71 26.83 26.59
C LEU A 322 -26.61 25.63 26.91
N VAL A 323 -26.81 24.75 25.94
CA VAL A 323 -27.69 23.59 26.05
C VAL A 323 -26.83 22.34 26.15
N VAL A 324 -26.71 21.80 27.36
CA VAL A 324 -26.06 20.51 27.61
C VAL A 324 -27.11 19.42 27.48
N SER A 325 -26.91 18.48 26.56
CA SER A 325 -27.77 17.32 26.32
C SER A 325 -26.94 16.07 26.13
N GLY A 326 -27.57 14.95 25.76
CA GLY A 326 -26.87 13.74 25.37
C GLY A 326 -27.24 13.26 23.97
N TYR A 327 -26.25 12.69 23.28
CA TYR A 327 -26.44 12.14 21.94
C TYR A 327 -27.27 10.85 21.99
N ASP A 328 -28.14 10.65 21.01
CA ASP A 328 -28.99 9.46 20.83
C ASP A 328 -29.75 8.95 22.09
N GLY A 329 -30.19 9.86 22.97
CA GLY A 329 -30.95 9.50 24.18
C GLY A 329 -30.10 9.32 25.44
N ALA A 330 -28.78 9.54 25.37
CA ALA A 330 -27.89 9.42 26.53
C ALA A 330 -28.20 10.50 27.59
N GLN A 331 -28.05 10.12 28.86
CA GLN A 331 -28.24 11.01 30.02
C GLN A 331 -27.26 10.64 31.12
N GLY A 332 -26.87 11.60 31.95
CA GLY A 332 -25.96 11.38 33.07
C GLY A 332 -25.45 12.66 33.69
N ASP A 333 -24.39 12.52 34.49
CA ASP A 333 -23.73 13.64 35.14
C ASP A 333 -22.76 14.31 34.17
N PHE A 334 -22.85 15.63 34.04
CA PHE A 334 -21.99 16.41 33.14
C PHE A 334 -21.05 17.33 33.91
N ALA A 335 -19.90 17.60 33.30
CA ALA A 335 -18.99 18.69 33.63
C ALA A 335 -18.98 19.65 32.43
N LEU A 336 -19.26 20.94 32.63
CA LEU A 336 -19.24 21.97 31.59
C LEU A 336 -18.18 23.02 31.94
N HIS A 337 -17.13 23.07 31.13
CA HIS A 337 -16.06 24.05 31.19
C HIS A 337 -16.36 25.24 30.30
N LEU A 338 -16.24 26.45 30.84
CA LEU A 338 -16.44 27.72 30.15
C LEU A 338 -15.13 28.50 30.18
N ASP A 339 -14.58 28.78 29.01
CA ASP A 339 -13.29 29.46 28.86
C ASP A 339 -13.35 30.56 27.80
N ARG A 340 -12.65 31.68 28.04
CA ARG A 340 -12.35 32.66 26.98
C ARG A 340 -10.98 32.34 26.41
N MET A 341 -10.92 32.10 25.11
CA MET A 341 -9.69 31.78 24.40
C MET A 341 -8.81 33.03 24.28
N ALA A 342 -7.51 32.87 24.51
CA ALA A 342 -6.54 33.91 24.20
C ALA A 342 -6.54 34.23 22.70
N PRO A 343 -6.16 35.45 22.29
CA PRO A 343 -5.93 35.75 20.89
C PRO A 343 -4.93 34.77 20.26
N PRO A 344 -5.16 34.31 19.01
CA PRO A 344 -4.21 33.46 18.30
C PRO A 344 -2.82 34.11 18.26
N ALA A 345 -1.80 33.42 18.75
CA ALA A 345 -0.44 33.92 18.82
C ALA A 345 0.54 32.88 18.31
N CYS A 346 1.33 33.25 17.30
CA CYS A 346 2.36 32.37 16.76
C CYS A 346 3.62 33.14 16.32
N PRO A 347 4.84 32.71 16.71
CA PRO A 347 5.10 31.71 17.75
C PRO A 347 4.78 32.28 19.13
N LEU A 348 4.34 31.44 20.06
CA LEU A 348 4.14 31.81 21.47
C LEU A 348 5.46 32.15 22.15
N ASP A 349 6.51 31.39 21.89
CA ASP A 349 7.84 31.62 22.48
C ASP A 349 8.97 31.08 21.60
N THR A 350 10.22 31.29 22.02
CA THR A 350 11.43 30.75 21.40
C THR A 350 12.10 29.73 22.33
N LEU A 351 12.32 28.52 21.83
CA LEU A 351 13.02 27.46 22.56
C LEU A 351 14.48 27.82 22.80
N ALA A 352 15.00 27.38 23.95
CA ALA A 352 16.42 27.44 24.23
C ALA A 352 17.22 26.57 23.25
N THR A 353 18.48 26.93 23.00
CA THR A 353 19.36 26.23 22.04
C THR A 353 20.14 25.06 22.65
N GLY A 354 20.02 24.82 23.97
CA GLY A 354 20.68 23.71 24.66
C GLY A 354 19.86 22.42 24.53
N LEU A 355 20.46 21.35 24.00
CA LEU A 355 19.80 20.07 23.76
C LEU A 355 20.41 18.94 24.62
N PRO A 356 19.63 17.91 24.99
CA PRO A 356 18.18 17.78 24.77
C PRO A 356 17.39 18.79 25.62
N LEU A 357 16.27 19.26 25.07
CA LEU A 357 15.35 20.17 25.73
C LEU A 357 13.98 19.50 25.85
N SER A 358 13.30 19.73 26.97
CA SER A 358 11.90 19.36 27.15
C SER A 358 11.20 20.56 27.77
N ILE A 359 10.09 20.98 27.15
CA ILE A 359 9.22 22.03 27.68
C ILE A 359 7.83 21.44 27.91
N THR A 360 7.12 22.00 28.88
CA THR A 360 5.71 21.70 29.10
C THR A 360 4.87 22.93 28.84
N GLY A 361 3.67 22.72 28.31
CA GLY A 361 2.71 23.76 28.01
C GLY A 361 1.29 23.22 28.12
N ASN A 362 0.31 24.04 27.75
CA ASN A 362 -1.08 23.64 27.69
C ASN A 362 -1.73 24.32 26.47
N THR A 363 -2.38 23.55 25.61
CA THR A 363 -3.16 24.10 24.49
C THR A 363 -4.54 24.60 24.93
N TRP A 364 -5.00 24.21 26.11
CA TRP A 364 -6.26 24.69 26.67
C TRP A 364 -6.24 26.22 26.84
N GLY A 365 -7.23 26.89 26.24
CA GLY A 365 -7.43 28.34 26.39
C GLY A 365 -6.54 29.19 25.48
N LEU A 366 -5.74 28.56 24.61
CA LEU A 366 -5.01 29.27 23.56
C LEU A 366 -5.89 29.51 22.34
N GLY A 367 -5.55 30.53 21.56
CA GLY A 367 -6.16 30.75 20.26
C GLY A 367 -5.54 29.84 19.20
N ASP A 368 -6.33 29.54 18.17
CA ASP A 368 -5.91 28.80 16.99
C ASP A 368 -5.30 29.76 15.95
N ALA A 369 -3.98 29.77 15.90
CA ALA A 369 -3.15 30.63 15.05
C ALA A 369 -2.65 29.91 13.79
N VAL A 370 -2.56 28.58 13.82
CA VAL A 370 -1.99 27.77 12.76
C VAL A 370 -2.81 26.51 12.56
N SER A 371 -3.53 26.50 11.44
CA SER A 371 -4.08 25.27 10.89
C SER A 371 -3.00 24.36 10.35
N THR A 372 -2.85 23.20 10.97
CA THR A 372 -1.93 22.12 10.60
C THR A 372 -2.36 21.43 9.30
N HIS A 373 -1.40 20.84 8.58
CA HIS A 373 -1.66 20.12 7.32
C HIS A 373 -2.08 18.66 7.55
N CYS A 374 -1.82 18.12 8.73
CA CYS A 374 -2.24 16.81 9.20
C CYS A 374 -3.06 17.00 10.49
N GLY A 375 -3.92 16.03 10.80
CA GLY A 375 -5.02 16.18 11.76
C GLY A 375 -6.30 16.74 11.14
N SER A 376 -7.43 16.14 11.48
CA SER A 376 -8.76 16.65 11.17
C SER A 376 -9.25 17.56 12.30
N ILE A 377 -9.72 18.77 11.95
CA ILE A 377 -10.22 19.85 12.84
C ILE A 377 -9.12 20.77 13.41
N ASP A 378 -9.29 22.08 13.11
CA ASP A 378 -8.47 23.22 13.54
C ASP A 378 -8.75 23.53 15.03
N THR A 379 -7.77 23.31 15.90
CA THR A 379 -7.94 23.49 17.36
C THR A 379 -6.92 24.47 17.93
N SER A 380 -6.99 24.72 19.24
CA SER A 380 -6.02 25.59 19.89
C SER A 380 -4.60 25.04 19.74
N ASP A 381 -3.73 25.75 19.02
CA ASP A 381 -2.33 25.38 18.88
C ASP A 381 -1.40 26.08 19.88
N ALA A 382 -0.26 25.43 20.13
CA ALA A 382 0.89 26.02 20.79
C ALA A 382 2.12 25.96 19.88
N SER A 383 2.74 27.10 19.63
CA SER A 383 3.81 27.20 18.64
C SER A 383 5.11 27.78 19.21
N TYR A 384 6.24 27.16 18.88
CA TYR A 384 7.55 27.53 19.41
C TYR A 384 8.59 27.65 18.31
N ARG A 385 9.38 28.72 18.36
CA ARG A 385 10.51 28.92 17.46
C ARG A 385 11.74 28.14 17.95
N PHE A 386 12.34 27.33 17.10
CA PHE A 386 13.61 26.64 17.36
C PHE A 386 14.67 27.06 16.33
N THR A 387 15.90 27.32 16.78
CA THR A 387 17.04 27.58 15.89
C THR A 387 18.10 26.52 16.10
N ALA A 388 18.44 25.78 15.04
CA ALA A 388 19.41 24.70 15.11
C ALA A 388 20.81 25.24 15.49
N PRO A 389 21.41 24.78 16.60
CA PRO A 389 22.71 25.29 17.06
C PRO A 389 23.88 24.84 16.15
N ARG A 390 23.69 23.78 15.37
CA ARG A 390 24.65 23.26 14.37
C ARG A 390 23.90 22.54 13.26
N ALA A 391 24.58 22.20 12.17
CA ALA A 391 23.98 21.35 11.15
C ALA A 391 23.81 19.93 11.70
N GLY A 392 22.62 19.37 11.61
CA GLY A 392 22.31 18.07 12.18
C GLY A 392 20.88 17.62 11.93
N ARG A 393 20.58 16.40 12.37
CA ARG A 393 19.25 15.82 12.34
C ARG A 393 18.63 15.96 13.73
N TYR A 394 17.45 16.54 13.82
CA TYR A 394 16.79 16.86 15.08
C TYR A 394 15.45 16.14 15.17
N VAL A 395 15.18 15.58 16.35
CA VAL A 395 13.93 14.91 16.69
C VAL A 395 13.08 15.86 17.54
N PHE A 396 11.83 16.02 17.15
CA PHE A 396 10.80 16.74 17.88
C PHE A 396 9.72 15.74 18.24
N ASP A 397 9.32 15.61 19.49
CA ASP A 397 8.25 14.71 19.86
C ASP A 397 7.41 15.26 21.00
N THR A 398 6.17 14.82 21.10
CA THR A 398 5.23 15.22 22.16
C THR A 398 5.06 14.16 23.24
N SER A 399 6.03 13.25 23.39
CA SER A 399 5.96 12.16 24.37
C SER A 399 5.80 12.70 25.79
N GLY A 400 4.80 12.19 26.51
CA GLY A 400 4.41 12.68 27.83
C GLY A 400 3.22 13.65 27.82
N SER A 401 2.64 13.95 26.67
CA SER A 401 1.38 14.70 26.56
C SER A 401 0.18 13.84 26.96
N THR A 402 -0.89 14.46 27.44
CA THR A 402 -2.07 13.75 27.98
C THR A 402 -3.22 13.59 26.99
N PHE A 403 -3.05 14.06 25.76
CA PHE A 403 -4.07 14.04 24.71
C PHE A 403 -3.45 13.65 23.37
N ASP A 404 -4.31 13.41 22.39
CA ASP A 404 -3.94 13.05 21.03
C ASP A 404 -3.35 14.26 20.29
N THR A 405 -2.03 14.31 20.16
CA THR A 405 -1.34 15.50 19.64
C THR A 405 -1.11 15.42 18.15
N VAL A 406 -1.19 16.56 17.46
CA VAL A 406 -0.61 16.79 16.13
C VAL A 406 0.68 17.59 16.32
N LEU A 407 1.74 17.25 15.59
CA LEU A 407 2.98 18.01 15.57
C LEU A 407 3.33 18.42 14.14
N GLU A 408 3.53 19.71 13.90
CA GLU A 408 3.95 20.24 12.59
C GLU A 408 5.20 21.13 12.70
N LEU A 409 6.13 20.97 11.76
CA LEU A 409 7.31 21.82 11.63
C LEU A 409 7.19 22.73 10.41
N ARG A 410 7.29 24.05 10.62
CA ARG A 410 7.29 25.07 9.55
C ARG A 410 8.62 25.79 9.43
N ARG A 411 8.98 26.20 8.22
CA ARG A 411 10.24 26.91 7.96
C ARG A 411 10.19 28.37 8.41
N GLY A 412 10.98 28.73 9.41
CA GLY A 412 11.30 30.11 9.81
C GLY A 412 10.17 30.96 10.41
N SER A 413 8.91 30.68 10.11
CA SER A 413 7.74 31.43 10.60
C SER A 413 6.48 30.57 10.55
N CYS A 414 5.40 31.06 11.17
CA CYS A 414 4.11 30.38 11.22
C CYS A 414 3.41 30.28 9.85
N SER A 415 3.70 31.20 8.94
CA SER A 415 3.28 31.14 7.53
C SER A 415 4.34 30.51 6.63
N GLY A 416 5.37 29.89 7.22
CA GLY A 416 6.42 29.20 6.49
C GLY A 416 5.91 27.93 5.84
N THR A 417 6.63 27.46 4.81
CA THR A 417 6.35 26.15 4.19
C THR A 417 6.48 25.04 5.23
N VAL A 418 5.55 24.10 5.24
CA VAL A 418 5.65 22.89 6.06
C VAL A 418 6.85 22.07 5.64
N ILE A 419 7.62 21.63 6.63
CA ILE A 419 8.73 20.70 6.50
C ILE A 419 8.21 19.27 6.68
N SER A 420 7.43 19.05 7.74
CA SER A 420 6.80 17.78 8.06
C SER A 420 5.64 18.01 9.02
N CYS A 421 4.66 17.10 9.00
CA CYS A 421 3.53 17.04 9.90
C CYS A 421 3.31 15.57 10.27
N ASN A 422 2.98 15.27 11.52
CA ASN A 422 2.64 13.93 12.00
C ASN A 422 1.50 14.02 13.03
N ASP A 423 0.51 13.13 12.92
CA ASP A 423 -0.65 12.98 13.80
C ASP A 423 -0.79 11.55 14.40
N ASN A 424 0.30 10.79 14.46
CA ASN A 424 0.51 9.49 15.12
C ASN A 424 -0.23 8.26 14.56
N ASP A 425 -1.10 8.41 13.56
CA ASP A 425 -1.81 7.27 12.95
C ASP A 425 -0.95 6.50 11.91
N ASP A 426 0.23 7.01 11.57
CA ASP A 426 1.09 6.49 10.47
C ASP A 426 2.50 5.99 10.86
N ASP A 427 3.00 6.25 12.08
CA ASP A 427 4.45 6.13 12.35
C ASP A 427 4.91 5.19 13.49
N ASN A 428 4.02 4.59 14.30
CA ASN A 428 4.48 3.64 15.31
C ASN A 428 3.50 2.49 15.62
N ALA A 429 4.03 1.27 15.59
CA ALA A 429 3.33 0.02 15.91
C ALA A 429 2.90 -0.11 17.41
N MET A 430 2.83 0.99 18.17
CA MET A 430 2.63 0.99 19.62
C MET A 430 1.35 1.71 20.10
N GLY A 431 0.54 2.28 19.22
CA GLY A 431 -0.75 2.89 19.61
C GLY A 431 -0.60 4.09 20.57
N ALA A 432 0.52 4.82 20.47
CA ALA A 432 0.79 5.98 21.30
C ALA A 432 0.20 7.24 20.66
N LYS A 433 -0.69 7.93 21.39
CA LYS A 433 -1.39 9.16 20.96
C LYS A 433 -0.52 10.43 20.93
N THR A 434 0.79 10.29 20.73
CA THR A 434 1.76 11.40 20.76
C THR A 434 2.57 11.41 19.48
N SER A 435 2.78 12.59 18.92
CA SER A 435 3.38 12.81 17.61
C SER A 435 4.89 13.03 17.67
N ARG A 436 5.59 12.60 16.62
CA ARG A 436 7.06 12.67 16.54
C ARG A 436 7.51 13.00 15.11
N LEU A 437 8.42 13.95 14.98
CA LEU A 437 8.95 14.42 13.72
C LEU A 437 10.48 14.46 13.73
N VAL A 438 11.07 14.25 12.56
CA VAL A 438 12.51 14.41 12.37
C VAL A 438 12.82 15.35 11.22
N ALA A 439 13.71 16.30 11.46
CA ALA A 439 14.12 17.26 10.44
C ALA A 439 15.65 17.39 10.36
N ASN A 440 16.17 17.39 9.13
CA ASN A 440 17.54 17.81 8.85
C ASN A 440 17.59 19.33 8.78
N LEU A 441 18.33 19.97 9.70
CA LEU A 441 18.42 21.42 9.80
C LEU A 441 19.88 21.85 9.63
N ALA A 442 20.11 22.92 8.85
CA ALA A 442 21.40 23.57 8.75
C ALA A 442 21.71 24.39 10.02
N GLU A 443 22.99 24.65 10.28
CA GLU A 443 23.40 25.54 11.38
C GLU A 443 22.73 26.92 11.25
N GLY A 444 22.11 27.39 12.33
CA GLY A 444 21.38 28.66 12.37
C GLY A 444 20.02 28.63 11.64
N GLN A 445 19.60 27.49 11.08
CA GLN A 445 18.28 27.38 10.47
C GLN A 445 17.20 27.43 11.55
N THR A 446 16.23 28.33 11.35
CA THR A 446 15.10 28.48 12.25
C THR A 446 13.85 27.77 11.72
N VAL A 447 13.12 27.09 12.61
CA VAL A 447 11.83 26.45 12.37
C VAL A 447 10.82 26.87 13.44
N VAL A 448 9.53 26.68 13.16
CA VAL A 448 8.44 26.80 14.13
C VAL A 448 7.84 25.42 14.32
N ALA A 449 7.87 24.89 15.53
CA ALA A 449 7.18 23.67 15.93
C ALA A 449 5.80 24.03 16.46
N VAL A 450 4.76 23.47 15.86
CA VAL A 450 3.34 23.69 16.21
C VAL A 450 2.83 22.40 16.83
N VAL A 451 2.37 22.48 18.08
CA VAL A 451 1.72 21.40 18.81
C VAL A 451 0.23 21.71 18.82
N ASP A 452 -0.56 20.85 18.22
CA ASP A 452 -2.03 20.92 18.17
C ASP A 452 -2.60 19.56 18.62
N GLY A 453 -3.90 19.33 18.47
CA GLY A 453 -4.54 18.06 18.77
C GLY A 453 -5.49 17.58 17.67
N VAL A 454 -5.65 16.27 17.58
CA VAL A 454 -6.57 15.64 16.61
C VAL A 454 -8.02 15.86 17.04
N ASP A 455 -8.87 16.24 16.09
CA ASP A 455 -10.33 16.26 16.20
C ASP A 455 -10.88 17.08 17.40
N GLY A 456 -10.18 18.13 17.85
CA GLY A 456 -10.57 18.94 19.01
C GLY A 456 -9.82 18.61 20.31
N GLY A 457 -8.85 17.69 20.26
CA GLY A 457 -7.95 17.37 21.36
C GLY A 457 -7.18 18.60 21.85
N SER A 458 -7.18 18.84 23.16
CA SER A 458 -6.45 19.97 23.76
C SER A 458 -6.19 19.70 25.24
N GLY A 459 -5.05 20.15 25.76
CA GLY A 459 -4.67 19.96 27.14
C GLY A 459 -3.18 20.14 27.39
N PRO A 460 -2.67 19.69 28.55
CA PRO A 460 -1.26 19.70 28.86
C PRO A 460 -0.46 18.88 27.85
N PHE A 461 0.59 19.48 27.30
CA PHE A 461 1.54 18.80 26.43
C PHE A 461 2.96 18.92 26.96
N THR A 462 3.80 17.99 26.50
CA THR A 462 5.26 18.07 26.58
C THR A 462 5.77 18.18 25.15
N LEU A 463 6.72 19.08 24.87
CA LEU A 463 7.45 19.12 23.60
C LEU A 463 8.93 18.87 23.89
N ASN A 464 9.45 17.76 23.38
CA ASN A 464 10.83 17.35 23.48
C ASN A 464 11.55 17.68 22.18
N VAL A 465 12.75 18.24 22.28
CA VAL A 465 13.65 18.47 21.15
C VAL A 465 15.01 17.88 21.49
N SER A 466 15.50 16.99 20.63
CA SER A 466 16.82 16.37 20.78
C SER A 466 17.55 16.30 19.45
N GLU A 467 18.87 16.16 19.51
CA GLU A 467 19.66 15.87 18.32
C GLU A 467 19.71 14.35 18.13
N TYR A 468 19.44 13.88 16.92
CA TYR A 468 19.56 12.48 16.56
C TYR A 468 21.05 12.09 16.55
N VAL A 469 21.44 11.27 17.52
CA VAL A 469 22.77 10.66 17.56
C VAL A 469 22.64 9.25 16.97
N PRO A 470 23.26 8.95 15.81
CA PRO A 470 23.23 7.62 15.26
C PRO A 470 23.83 6.63 16.26
N PRO A 471 23.24 5.43 16.42
CA PRO A 471 23.76 4.43 17.34
C PRO A 471 25.20 4.04 16.97
N PRO A 472 26.02 3.62 17.96
CA PRO A 472 27.34 3.07 17.67
C PRO A 472 27.21 1.85 16.74
N CYS A 473 28.21 1.64 15.89
CA CYS A 473 28.22 0.52 14.95
C CYS A 473 29.49 -0.31 15.12
N PRO A 474 29.40 -1.60 15.52
CA PRO A 474 28.18 -2.33 15.85
C PRO A 474 27.49 -1.85 17.14
N GLU A 475 26.17 -2.01 17.21
CA GLU A 475 25.34 -1.58 18.34
C GLU A 475 25.36 -2.60 19.48
N LEU A 476 25.32 -3.89 19.12
CA LEU A 476 25.23 -5.02 20.03
C LEU A 476 26.37 -6.01 19.78
N THR A 477 26.53 -6.99 20.66
CA THR A 477 27.52 -8.07 20.51
C THR A 477 26.81 -9.42 20.62
N LEU A 478 27.12 -10.32 19.68
CA LEU A 478 26.65 -11.71 19.71
C LEU A 478 27.50 -12.57 20.65
N ASP A 479 26.87 -13.57 21.26
CA ASP A 479 27.54 -14.49 22.17
C ASP A 479 28.38 -15.54 21.42
N ALA A 480 29.21 -16.29 22.15
CA ALA A 480 30.06 -17.35 21.62
C ALA A 480 29.43 -18.76 21.73
N THR A 481 28.13 -18.86 22.00
CA THR A 481 27.40 -20.13 22.18
C THR A 481 26.59 -20.47 20.93
N PHE A 482 26.59 -21.75 20.52
CA PHE A 482 25.86 -22.20 19.33
C PHE A 482 25.05 -23.48 19.58
N PRO A 483 23.88 -23.64 18.94
CA PRO A 483 23.17 -22.60 18.17
C PRO A 483 22.68 -21.47 19.08
N GLN A 484 22.55 -20.26 18.54
CA GLN A 484 21.94 -19.11 19.22
C GLN A 484 20.92 -18.44 18.31
N THR A 485 19.89 -17.85 18.93
CA THR A 485 18.89 -17.03 18.25
C THR A 485 18.75 -15.73 19.03
N VAL A 486 18.89 -14.61 18.34
CA VAL A 486 18.68 -13.27 18.89
C VAL A 486 17.43 -12.67 18.25
N THR A 487 16.57 -12.07 19.05
CA THR A 487 15.39 -11.36 18.57
C THR A 487 15.56 -9.86 18.75
N GLY A 488 15.05 -9.10 17.80
CA GLY A 488 15.13 -7.65 17.81
C GLY A 488 14.10 -7.03 16.87
N THR A 489 14.21 -5.73 16.64
CA THR A 489 13.42 -5.03 15.63
C THR A 489 14.29 -4.01 14.91
N THR A 490 14.15 -3.93 13.59
CA THR A 490 14.71 -2.85 12.78
C THR A 490 13.77 -1.65 12.71
N ALA A 491 12.50 -1.81 13.06
CA ALA A 491 11.50 -0.73 13.11
C ALA A 491 11.71 0.19 14.33
N ILE A 492 12.91 0.75 14.45
CA ILE A 492 13.25 1.78 15.42
C ILE A 492 12.90 3.13 14.78
N PRO A 493 12.01 3.93 15.39
CA PRO A 493 11.65 5.23 14.86
C PRO A 493 12.89 6.07 14.57
N ASP A 494 12.90 6.71 13.40
CA ASP A 494 13.96 7.61 12.93
C ASP A 494 15.27 6.94 12.55
N ARG A 495 15.41 5.61 12.63
CA ARG A 495 16.61 4.94 12.14
C ARG A 495 16.67 5.04 10.62
N VAL A 496 17.72 5.66 10.11
CA VAL A 496 18.04 5.68 8.68
C VAL A 496 19.20 4.73 8.50
N SER A 497 19.16 3.90 7.45
CA SER A 497 20.26 3.04 7.07
C SER A 497 21.58 3.82 7.09
N ALA A 498 22.43 3.52 8.07
CA ALA A 498 23.77 4.06 8.21
C ALA A 498 24.80 3.16 7.53
N VAL A 499 24.45 1.91 7.24
CA VAL A 499 25.30 0.93 6.57
C VAL A 499 24.68 0.55 5.23
N PRO A 500 25.24 0.99 4.09
CA PRO A 500 24.73 0.61 2.78
C PRO A 500 24.86 -0.90 2.56
N SER A 501 23.79 -1.53 2.07
CA SER A 501 23.83 -2.94 1.66
C SER A 501 24.74 -3.14 0.43
N PRO A 502 25.65 -4.14 0.46
CA PRO A 502 26.49 -4.48 -0.69
C PRO A 502 25.76 -5.18 -1.85
N CYS A 503 24.61 -5.81 -1.59
CA CYS A 503 23.91 -6.66 -2.57
C CYS A 503 22.54 -6.12 -3.00
N THR A 504 22.11 -4.98 -2.47
CA THR A 504 20.87 -4.29 -2.88
C THR A 504 21.16 -2.82 -3.18
N SER A 505 20.36 -2.20 -4.04
CA SER A 505 20.49 -0.76 -4.36
C SER A 505 19.84 0.16 -3.33
N ASP A 506 18.96 -0.41 -2.50
CA ASP A 506 18.22 0.26 -1.45
C ASP A 506 18.49 -0.45 -0.12
N SER A 507 18.33 0.27 0.98
CA SER A 507 18.48 -0.27 2.33
C SER A 507 17.46 0.36 3.28
N GLY A 508 16.95 -0.46 4.20
CA GLY A 508 16.03 -0.07 5.24
C GLY A 508 16.73 0.32 6.54
N PRO A 509 15.98 0.55 7.61
CA PRO A 509 16.51 0.54 8.96
C PRO A 509 17.18 -0.82 9.26
N GLU A 510 18.33 -0.79 9.91
CA GLU A 510 19.15 -1.97 10.19
C GLU A 510 19.28 -2.27 11.68
N ALA A 511 19.90 -3.40 12.03
CA ALA A 511 20.40 -3.72 13.37
C ALA A 511 21.79 -4.35 13.23
N THR A 512 22.75 -3.90 14.04
CA THR A 512 24.17 -4.24 13.85
C THR A 512 24.78 -4.94 15.05
N TYR A 513 25.50 -6.02 14.78
CA TYR A 513 26.07 -6.90 15.78
C TYR A 513 27.56 -7.13 15.55
N ALA A 514 28.38 -6.96 16.58
CA ALA A 514 29.75 -7.43 16.62
C ALA A 514 29.76 -8.93 16.89
N PHE A 515 30.59 -9.68 16.18
CA PHE A 515 30.81 -11.10 16.43
C PHE A 515 32.32 -11.42 16.38
N THR A 516 32.81 -12.17 17.35
CA THR A 516 34.19 -12.68 17.38
C THR A 516 34.15 -14.20 17.35
N ALA A 517 34.73 -14.81 16.33
CA ALA A 517 34.69 -16.25 16.15
C ALA A 517 35.47 -16.98 17.26
N PRO A 518 34.83 -17.84 18.08
CA PRO A 518 35.53 -18.56 19.15
C PRO A 518 36.37 -19.75 18.67
N ALA A 519 36.25 -20.16 17.40
CA ALA A 519 37.08 -21.18 16.79
C ALA A 519 37.12 -20.99 15.26
N THR A 520 38.08 -21.61 14.59
CA THR A 520 38.09 -21.65 13.12
C THR A 520 36.98 -22.57 12.61
N ALA A 521 35.94 -22.00 11.99
CA ALA A 521 34.74 -22.71 11.56
C ALA A 521 33.95 -21.90 10.51
N LEU A 522 32.97 -22.54 9.87
CA LEU A 522 31.95 -21.84 9.10
C LEU A 522 30.83 -21.41 10.03
N TYR A 523 30.48 -20.15 9.96
CA TYR A 523 29.38 -19.57 10.70
C TYR A 523 28.26 -19.23 9.72
N THR A 524 27.08 -19.80 9.97
CA THR A 524 25.88 -19.47 9.22
C THR A 524 25.06 -18.49 10.05
N PHE A 525 24.72 -17.36 9.43
CA PHE A 525 23.81 -16.37 9.96
C PHE A 525 22.58 -16.38 9.07
N ASP A 526 21.39 -16.53 9.64
CA ASP A 526 20.14 -16.47 8.90
C ASP A 526 19.09 -15.64 9.64
N THR A 527 18.12 -15.14 8.88
CA THR A 527 17.02 -14.33 9.40
C THR A 527 15.69 -15.07 9.41
N PHE A 528 15.71 -16.41 9.39
CA PHE A 528 14.51 -17.22 9.32
C PHE A 528 13.61 -17.00 10.54
N GLY A 529 12.33 -16.71 10.27
CA GLY A 529 11.34 -16.36 11.29
C GLY A 529 11.10 -14.85 11.45
N SER A 530 11.76 -14.00 10.66
CA SER A 530 11.51 -12.56 10.58
C SER A 530 10.22 -12.23 9.81
N SER A 531 9.54 -11.13 10.17
CA SER A 531 8.22 -10.79 9.63
C SER A 531 8.24 -9.90 8.38
N PHE A 532 9.43 -9.48 7.93
CA PHE A 532 9.62 -8.57 6.81
C PHE A 532 10.73 -9.09 5.89
N ASP A 533 10.91 -8.39 4.77
CA ASP A 533 11.89 -8.69 3.74
C ASP A 533 13.28 -8.25 4.20
N THR A 534 14.11 -9.21 4.61
CA THR A 534 15.41 -8.93 5.23
C THR A 534 16.53 -8.95 4.19
N VAL A 535 17.54 -8.14 4.43
CA VAL A 535 18.87 -8.25 3.81
C VAL A 535 19.87 -8.53 4.92
N LEU A 536 20.72 -9.53 4.76
CA LEU A 536 21.75 -9.88 5.72
C LEU A 536 23.13 -9.70 5.08
N HIS A 537 23.97 -8.88 5.70
CA HIS A 537 25.32 -8.66 5.22
C HIS A 537 26.34 -8.58 6.34
N VAL A 538 27.59 -8.90 6.00
CA VAL A 538 28.69 -9.09 6.94
C VAL A 538 29.89 -8.28 6.48
N HIS A 539 30.51 -7.56 7.41
CA HIS A 539 31.68 -6.72 7.18
C HIS A 539 32.84 -7.10 8.09
N GLU A 540 34.07 -6.88 7.63
CA GLU A 540 35.27 -7.11 8.45
C GLU A 540 35.40 -6.10 9.60
N GLY A 541 35.45 -6.60 10.84
CA GLY A 541 35.72 -5.83 12.06
C GLY A 541 34.62 -4.83 12.48
N THR A 542 34.32 -3.86 11.62
CA THR A 542 33.35 -2.76 11.85
C THR A 542 32.36 -2.67 10.70
N CYS A 543 31.26 -1.94 10.89
CA CYS A 543 30.26 -1.73 9.84
C CYS A 543 30.78 -0.96 8.61
N SER A 544 31.91 -0.26 8.72
CA SER A 544 32.60 0.40 7.61
C SER A 544 33.69 -0.47 6.96
N GLY A 545 33.85 -1.72 7.41
CA GLY A 545 34.80 -2.68 6.85
C GLY A 545 34.39 -3.18 5.46
N GLU A 546 35.30 -3.88 4.78
CA GLU A 546 34.99 -4.52 3.51
C GLU A 546 33.88 -5.57 3.69
N SER A 547 33.01 -5.65 2.68
CA SER A 547 31.92 -6.63 2.65
C SER A 547 32.49 -8.03 2.44
N VAL A 548 32.18 -8.93 3.36
CA VAL A 548 32.58 -10.35 3.33
C VAL A 548 31.51 -11.21 2.66
N ALA A 549 30.25 -10.98 3.00
CA ALA A 549 29.11 -11.70 2.45
C ALA A 549 27.87 -10.81 2.51
N CYS A 550 26.95 -11.01 1.56
CA CYS A 550 25.67 -10.32 1.52
C CYS A 550 24.64 -11.22 0.86
N ASN A 551 23.43 -11.24 1.39
CA ASN A 551 22.30 -11.90 0.79
C ASN A 551 21.00 -11.16 1.12
N ASP A 552 20.05 -11.18 0.20
CA ASP A 552 18.71 -10.60 0.34
C ASP A 552 17.69 -11.73 0.51
N ASP A 553 17.61 -12.61 -0.47
CA ASP A 553 16.66 -13.72 -0.49
C ASP A 553 17.33 -15.10 -0.54
N THR A 554 16.67 -16.08 0.06
CA THR A 554 16.98 -17.51 -0.10
C THR A 554 15.80 -18.23 -0.75
N SER A 555 15.16 -19.17 -0.07
CA SER A 555 13.88 -19.80 -0.45
C SER A 555 12.70 -19.07 0.19
N GLY A 556 12.70 -17.75 0.14
CA GLY A 556 11.75 -16.85 0.82
C GLY A 556 12.31 -15.45 0.97
N ARG A 557 11.56 -14.57 1.64
CA ARG A 557 11.90 -13.15 1.94
C ARG A 557 12.89 -12.99 3.11
N GLN A 558 13.67 -14.03 3.36
CA GLN A 558 14.62 -14.07 4.46
C GLN A 558 15.97 -14.49 3.93
N SER A 559 16.99 -13.81 4.41
CA SER A 559 18.36 -13.99 3.98
C SER A 559 19.15 -14.93 4.89
N GLU A 560 20.12 -15.61 4.28
CA GLU A 560 21.15 -16.42 4.93
C GLU A 560 22.52 -16.07 4.32
N VAL A 561 23.53 -15.96 5.16
CA VAL A 561 24.95 -15.85 4.75
C VAL A 561 25.79 -16.85 5.52
N LYS A 562 26.76 -17.47 4.84
CA LYS A 562 27.72 -18.40 5.42
C LYS A 562 29.12 -17.82 5.27
N VAL A 563 29.84 -17.68 6.38
CA VAL A 563 31.17 -17.04 6.40
C VAL A 563 32.15 -17.92 7.14
N MET A 564 33.29 -18.22 6.50
CA MET A 564 34.40 -18.94 7.15
C MET A 564 35.23 -17.94 7.96
N LEU A 565 35.34 -18.16 9.27
CA LEU A 565 36.09 -17.28 10.17
C LEU A 565 37.15 -18.07 10.93
N ARG A 566 38.29 -17.44 11.21
CA ARG A 566 39.35 -18.00 12.06
C ARG A 566 39.09 -17.68 13.53
N GLU A 567 39.63 -18.51 14.42
CA GLU A 567 39.60 -18.22 15.86
C GLU A 567 40.14 -16.81 16.17
N GLY A 568 39.34 -16.00 16.85
CA GLY A 568 39.65 -14.62 17.23
C GLY A 568 39.35 -13.56 16.15
N GLU A 569 38.90 -13.97 14.96
CA GLU A 569 38.51 -13.04 13.90
C GLU A 569 37.19 -12.33 14.24
N THR A 570 37.13 -11.03 13.95
CA THR A 570 36.01 -10.16 14.31
C THR A 570 35.28 -9.66 13.07
N ILE A 571 33.95 -9.77 13.05
CA ILE A 571 33.09 -9.24 11.98
C ILE A 571 31.95 -8.41 12.56
N SER A 572 31.33 -7.61 11.70
CA SER A 572 30.05 -6.93 11.95
C SER A 572 28.96 -7.57 11.10
N VAL A 573 27.91 -8.06 11.73
CA VAL A 573 26.72 -8.63 11.09
C VAL A 573 25.62 -7.58 11.08
N VAL A 574 25.01 -7.34 9.94
CA VAL A 574 23.98 -6.32 9.74
C VAL A 574 22.71 -6.99 9.23
N VAL A 575 21.65 -6.88 10.02
CA VAL A 575 20.29 -7.27 9.63
C VAL A 575 19.59 -6.00 9.15
N ASP A 576 19.29 -5.93 7.87
CA ASP A 576 18.72 -4.77 7.19
C ASP A 576 17.37 -5.16 6.54
N GLY A 577 16.63 -4.17 6.05
CA GLY A 577 15.46 -4.35 5.19
C GLY A 577 15.78 -4.09 3.72
N TYR A 578 15.12 -4.82 2.83
CA TYR A 578 15.30 -4.71 1.38
C TYR A 578 15.06 -3.30 0.81
N ALA A 579 14.12 -2.56 1.41
CA ALA A 579 13.68 -1.26 0.93
C ALA A 579 13.70 -0.23 2.07
N PRO A 580 13.67 1.09 1.78
CA PRO A 580 13.79 2.15 2.79
C PRO A 580 12.72 2.11 3.90
N VAL A 581 11.58 1.46 3.63
CA VAL A 581 10.46 1.30 4.56
C VAL A 581 10.31 -0.13 5.08
N ALA A 582 11.09 -1.08 4.57
CA ALA A 582 11.05 -2.47 5.02
C ALA A 582 11.71 -2.56 6.39
N SER A 583 10.90 -2.72 7.43
CA SER A 583 11.38 -2.87 8.80
C SER A 583 10.39 -3.67 9.64
N GLY A 584 10.86 -4.19 10.76
CA GLY A 584 10.00 -4.94 11.68
C GLY A 584 10.78 -5.79 12.66
N PRO A 585 10.07 -6.64 13.43
CA PRO A 585 10.71 -7.63 14.28
C PRO A 585 11.46 -8.67 13.44
N PHE A 586 12.69 -8.98 13.86
CA PHE A 586 13.53 -10.01 13.24
C PHE A 586 13.97 -11.07 14.24
N GLN A 587 14.34 -12.23 13.70
CA GLN A 587 15.12 -13.27 14.38
C GLN A 587 16.43 -13.42 13.62
N LEU A 588 17.56 -13.35 14.31
CA LEU A 588 18.88 -13.65 13.78
C LEU A 588 19.36 -14.96 14.42
N ASN A 589 19.39 -16.02 13.63
CA ASN A 589 19.88 -17.32 14.04
C ASN A 589 21.36 -17.45 13.63
N VAL A 590 22.17 -17.97 14.55
CA VAL A 590 23.60 -18.19 14.30
C VAL A 590 23.94 -19.64 14.65
N SER A 591 24.50 -20.34 13.68
CA SER A 591 25.00 -21.70 13.84
C SER A 591 26.48 -21.79 13.47
N GLN A 592 27.17 -22.71 14.12
CA GLN A 592 28.59 -22.97 13.90
C GLN A 592 28.74 -24.39 13.37
N THR A 593 29.34 -24.51 12.19
CA THR A 593 29.70 -25.79 11.58
C THR A 593 31.22 -25.86 11.49
N PHE A 594 31.82 -26.83 12.15
CA PHE A 594 33.25 -27.08 11.99
C PHE A 594 33.51 -27.62 10.59
N VAL A 595 33.88 -26.72 9.69
CA VAL A 595 34.29 -27.10 8.34
C VAL A 595 35.70 -27.64 8.41
N LEU A 596 35.86 -28.83 7.83
CA LEU A 596 37.12 -29.53 7.78
C LEU A 596 38.16 -28.68 7.00
N PRO A 597 39.47 -28.79 7.32
CA PRO A 597 40.50 -28.03 6.62
C PRO A 597 40.42 -28.28 5.11
N CYS A 598 40.54 -27.23 4.31
CA CYS A 598 40.53 -27.33 2.85
C CYS A 598 41.96 -27.19 2.30
N PRO A 599 42.49 -28.13 1.49
CA PRO A 599 41.85 -29.39 1.07
C PRO A 599 41.78 -30.43 2.21
N LEU A 600 40.71 -31.23 2.23
CA LEU A 600 40.47 -32.22 3.28
C LEU A 600 41.53 -33.32 3.33
N ILE A 601 41.87 -33.84 2.14
CA ILE A 601 42.72 -35.01 1.98
C ILE A 601 43.80 -34.71 0.96
N ASP A 602 45.06 -34.95 1.31
CA ASP A 602 46.17 -34.89 0.34
C ASP A 602 46.37 -36.26 -0.31
N LEU A 603 46.11 -36.34 -1.63
CA LEU A 603 46.32 -37.55 -2.44
C LEU A 603 47.79 -37.71 -2.85
N GLY A 604 48.63 -36.70 -2.63
CA GLY A 604 50.02 -36.69 -3.10
C GLY A 604 50.11 -36.69 -4.63
N SER A 605 51.06 -37.46 -5.17
CA SER A 605 51.42 -37.44 -6.60
C SER A 605 51.40 -38.82 -7.27
N THR A 606 50.75 -39.82 -6.67
CA THR A 606 50.70 -41.19 -7.23
C THR A 606 49.58 -41.26 -8.26
N VAL A 607 49.86 -41.77 -9.46
CA VAL A 607 48.83 -42.01 -10.48
C VAL A 607 49.10 -43.33 -11.24
N PRO A 608 48.05 -44.05 -11.70
CA PRO A 608 46.64 -43.79 -11.43
C PRO A 608 46.29 -44.07 -9.96
N GLN A 609 45.31 -43.35 -9.44
CA GLN A 609 44.77 -43.58 -8.10
C GLN A 609 43.26 -43.38 -8.09
N THR A 610 42.59 -44.19 -7.27
CA THR A 610 41.14 -44.14 -7.07
C THR A 610 40.87 -44.08 -5.57
N VAL A 611 40.00 -43.16 -5.17
CA VAL A 611 39.53 -43.01 -3.79
C VAL A 611 38.01 -43.08 -3.77
N THR A 612 37.47 -43.47 -2.62
CA THR A 612 36.02 -43.50 -2.37
C THR A 612 35.72 -42.63 -1.16
N GLY A 613 34.60 -41.92 -1.19
CA GLY A 613 34.14 -41.04 -0.12
C GLY A 613 32.62 -40.88 -0.12
N THR A 614 32.12 -39.98 0.72
CA THR A 614 30.72 -39.61 0.77
C THR A 614 30.59 -38.11 0.99
N THR A 615 29.63 -37.48 0.33
CA THR A 615 29.25 -36.08 0.53
C THR A 615 28.12 -35.92 1.56
N ALA A 616 27.66 -37.02 2.15
CA ALA A 616 26.67 -36.97 3.22
C ALA A 616 27.26 -36.23 4.44
N ASP A 617 26.46 -35.33 5.01
CA ASP A 617 26.79 -34.51 6.19
C ASP A 617 28.04 -33.62 6.02
N THR A 618 28.49 -33.35 4.79
CA THR A 618 29.54 -32.35 4.52
C THR A 618 28.92 -30.97 4.32
N ALA A 619 29.67 -29.93 4.66
CA ALA A 619 29.21 -28.55 4.53
C ALA A 619 29.39 -28.06 3.09
N ASP A 620 28.36 -27.44 2.54
CA ASP A 620 28.34 -26.71 1.25
C ASP A 620 29.03 -25.35 1.39
N VAL A 621 30.31 -25.26 1.02
CA VAL A 621 31.16 -24.06 1.13
C VAL A 621 31.72 -23.61 -0.23
N LEU A 622 32.08 -24.55 -1.09
CA LEU A 622 32.63 -24.29 -2.42
C LEU A 622 31.61 -24.60 -3.49
N ARG A 623 31.31 -23.61 -4.34
CA ARG A 623 30.28 -23.76 -5.37
C ARG A 623 30.90 -23.96 -6.75
N PRO A 624 30.80 -25.16 -7.36
CA PRO A 624 31.29 -25.39 -8.73
C PRO A 624 30.44 -24.63 -9.77
N SER A 625 31.05 -24.17 -10.87
CA SER A 625 30.32 -23.44 -11.93
C SER A 625 29.32 -24.29 -12.72
N CYS A 626 29.51 -25.60 -12.73
CA CYS A 626 28.73 -26.58 -13.48
C CYS A 626 27.64 -27.25 -12.64
N GLY A 627 27.48 -26.88 -11.36
CA GLY A 627 26.50 -27.46 -10.46
C GLY A 627 25.75 -26.40 -9.66
N SER A 628 24.67 -26.82 -9.00
CA SER A 628 23.93 -25.92 -8.11
C SER A 628 24.54 -25.83 -6.70
N GLY A 629 25.51 -26.69 -6.38
CA GLY A 629 26.21 -26.75 -5.09
C GLY A 629 25.47 -27.62 -4.07
N ALA A 630 26.15 -28.57 -3.47
CA ALA A 630 25.68 -29.36 -2.33
C ALA A 630 26.85 -29.59 -1.34
N GLY A 631 26.76 -30.59 -0.48
CA GLY A 631 27.89 -30.93 0.37
C GLY A 631 29.07 -31.44 -0.48
N GLU A 632 30.27 -30.92 -0.24
CA GLU A 632 31.46 -31.25 -1.02
C GLU A 632 32.53 -32.00 -0.22
N VAL A 633 33.44 -32.65 -0.96
CA VAL A 633 34.71 -33.15 -0.45
C VAL A 633 35.86 -32.68 -1.35
N THR A 634 36.92 -32.16 -0.72
CA THR A 634 38.08 -31.61 -1.43
C THR A 634 39.34 -32.45 -1.27
N TYR A 635 40.05 -32.65 -2.37
CA TYR A 635 41.31 -33.40 -2.42
C TYR A 635 42.42 -32.55 -3.00
N ARG A 636 43.61 -32.60 -2.41
CA ARG A 636 44.81 -32.05 -3.03
C ARG A 636 45.45 -33.10 -3.94
N PHE A 637 45.85 -32.70 -5.13
CA PHE A 637 46.69 -33.52 -6.02
C PHE A 637 47.89 -32.71 -6.50
N THR A 638 49.06 -33.36 -6.60
CA THR A 638 50.27 -32.78 -7.20
C THR A 638 50.68 -33.61 -8.42
N ALA A 639 50.74 -33.00 -9.60
CA ALA A 639 51.09 -33.69 -10.84
C ALA A 639 52.55 -34.21 -10.79
N PRO A 640 52.80 -35.53 -10.91
CA PRO A 640 54.16 -36.08 -10.85
C PRO A 640 55.02 -35.78 -12.09
N ALA A 641 54.39 -35.46 -13.22
CA ALA A 641 55.03 -35.10 -14.48
C ALA A 641 54.13 -34.15 -15.28
N ALA A 642 54.71 -33.38 -16.20
CA ALA A 642 53.91 -32.58 -17.13
C ALA A 642 53.13 -33.50 -18.09
N GLY A 643 51.84 -33.23 -18.29
CA GLY A 643 51.01 -33.96 -19.22
C GLY A 643 49.52 -33.85 -18.94
N THR A 644 48.75 -34.62 -19.70
CA THR A 644 47.29 -34.67 -19.63
C THR A 644 46.83 -35.67 -18.56
N TYR A 645 45.90 -35.27 -17.70
CA TYR A 645 45.31 -36.11 -16.65
C TYR A 645 43.80 -36.16 -16.82
N ILE A 646 43.23 -37.36 -16.71
CA ILE A 646 41.79 -37.58 -16.66
C ILE A 646 41.40 -37.73 -15.20
N VAL A 647 40.38 -36.99 -14.80
CA VAL A 647 39.74 -37.11 -13.49
C VAL A 647 38.28 -37.45 -13.72
N ASP A 648 37.79 -38.55 -13.18
CA ASP A 648 36.38 -38.92 -13.29
C ASP A 648 35.82 -39.45 -11.99
N THR A 649 34.49 -39.41 -11.90
CA THR A 649 33.73 -39.92 -10.76
C THR A 649 32.96 -41.19 -11.11
N PHE A 650 33.40 -41.93 -12.13
CA PHE A 650 32.69 -43.13 -12.58
C PHE A 650 32.63 -44.20 -11.48
N GLY A 651 31.44 -44.78 -11.31
CA GLY A 651 31.14 -45.73 -10.24
C GLY A 651 30.55 -45.10 -8.98
N SER A 652 30.36 -43.77 -8.95
CA SER A 652 29.59 -43.08 -7.91
C SER A 652 28.10 -43.43 -8.00
N SER A 653 27.42 -43.47 -6.85
CA SER A 653 25.95 -43.54 -6.79
C SER A 653 25.31 -42.15 -6.76
N LEU A 654 26.12 -41.13 -6.48
CA LEU A 654 25.79 -39.72 -6.57
C LEU A 654 25.85 -39.24 -8.03
N ASP A 655 24.88 -38.41 -8.39
CA ASP A 655 24.95 -37.51 -9.55
C ASP A 655 25.91 -36.37 -9.19
N THR A 656 27.12 -36.43 -9.74
CA THR A 656 28.25 -35.64 -9.25
C THR A 656 28.41 -34.35 -10.03
N ALA A 657 28.86 -33.29 -9.36
CA ALA A 657 29.56 -32.18 -9.98
C ALA A 657 31.03 -32.23 -9.59
N LEU A 658 31.92 -32.38 -10.57
CA LEU A 658 33.36 -32.39 -10.37
C LEU A 658 33.96 -31.06 -10.85
N SER A 659 34.76 -30.44 -10.00
CA SER A 659 35.48 -29.20 -10.31
C SER A 659 36.95 -29.30 -9.91
N VAL A 660 37.82 -28.56 -10.58
CA VAL A 660 39.24 -28.46 -10.23
C VAL A 660 39.66 -27.00 -10.06
N LEU A 661 40.19 -26.69 -8.88
CA LEU A 661 40.71 -25.36 -8.53
C LEU A 661 42.24 -25.33 -8.55
N ASP A 662 42.82 -24.20 -8.94
CA ASP A 662 44.28 -24.05 -9.04
C ASP A 662 44.93 -23.82 -7.67
N GLY A 663 45.76 -24.78 -7.22
CA GLY A 663 46.61 -24.67 -6.03
C GLY A 663 45.93 -24.72 -4.65
N SER A 664 44.80 -24.04 -4.47
CA SER A 664 44.06 -23.97 -3.20
C SER A 664 42.54 -23.86 -3.43
N CYS A 665 41.78 -23.94 -2.34
CA CYS A 665 40.32 -23.80 -2.37
C CYS A 665 39.83 -22.38 -2.66
N SER A 666 40.73 -21.39 -2.64
CA SER A 666 40.48 -20.01 -3.10
C SER A 666 41.08 -19.76 -4.48
N GLY A 667 41.59 -20.80 -5.14
CA GLY A 667 42.16 -20.73 -6.48
C GLY A 667 41.08 -20.55 -7.54
N ALA A 668 41.48 -20.09 -8.73
CA ALA A 668 40.57 -20.02 -9.86
C ALA A 668 40.14 -21.44 -10.28
N GLU A 669 38.85 -21.59 -10.61
CA GLU A 669 38.35 -22.82 -11.19
C GLU A 669 38.93 -23.00 -12.60
N LEU A 670 39.62 -24.12 -12.81
CA LEU A 670 40.27 -24.47 -14.07
C LEU A 670 39.29 -25.11 -15.04
N VAL A 671 38.46 -26.03 -14.54
CA VAL A 671 37.46 -26.77 -15.32
C VAL A 671 36.44 -27.40 -14.38
N CYS A 672 35.22 -27.57 -14.88
CA CYS A 672 34.08 -28.14 -14.16
C CYS A 672 33.25 -29.00 -15.12
N ASN A 673 32.70 -30.10 -14.62
CA ASN A 673 31.73 -30.91 -15.32
C ASN A 673 30.75 -31.55 -14.31
N ASP A 674 29.46 -31.52 -14.61
CA ASP A 674 28.41 -32.27 -13.94
C ASP A 674 28.25 -33.65 -14.60
N ASP A 675 27.88 -33.69 -15.88
CA ASP A 675 27.57 -34.93 -16.57
C ASP A 675 28.59 -35.27 -17.65
N ALA A 676 29.25 -36.42 -17.52
CA ALA A 676 29.96 -37.00 -18.65
C ALA A 676 28.96 -37.49 -19.71
N PRO A 677 29.28 -37.42 -21.02
CA PRO A 677 28.36 -37.87 -22.07
C PRO A 677 27.82 -39.29 -21.82
N GLY A 678 26.50 -39.39 -21.60
CA GLY A 678 25.81 -40.66 -21.36
C GLY A 678 25.85 -41.20 -19.92
N SER A 679 26.22 -40.37 -18.93
CA SER A 679 26.34 -40.74 -17.51
C SER A 679 26.03 -39.55 -16.61
N GLU A 680 25.46 -39.80 -15.42
CA GLU A 680 25.26 -38.82 -14.33
C GLU A 680 26.54 -38.61 -13.49
N GLN A 681 27.67 -39.21 -13.91
CA GLN A 681 28.97 -39.01 -13.28
C GLN A 681 29.82 -38.11 -14.15
N SER A 682 30.66 -37.31 -13.50
CA SER A 682 31.49 -36.31 -14.16
C SER A 682 32.80 -36.91 -14.66
N ARG A 683 33.32 -36.35 -15.75
CA ARG A 683 34.69 -36.56 -16.23
C ARG A 683 35.28 -35.24 -16.69
N LEU A 684 36.54 -35.01 -16.32
CA LEU A 684 37.34 -33.86 -16.66
C LEU A 684 38.67 -34.29 -17.28
N THR A 685 39.19 -33.46 -18.16
CA THR A 685 40.58 -33.55 -18.60
C THR A 685 41.33 -32.27 -18.30
N LEU A 686 42.54 -32.40 -17.79
CA LEU A 686 43.41 -31.29 -17.37
C LEU A 686 44.82 -31.47 -17.95
N GLU A 687 45.39 -30.39 -18.46
CA GLU A 687 46.83 -30.29 -18.74
C GLU A 687 47.51 -29.69 -17.51
N LEU A 688 48.38 -30.46 -16.86
CA LEU A 688 49.11 -30.04 -15.67
C LEU A 688 50.62 -30.03 -15.91
N ALA A 689 51.30 -29.02 -15.37
CA ALA A 689 52.76 -28.99 -15.36
C ALA A 689 53.33 -29.91 -14.25
N GLU A 690 54.58 -30.37 -14.42
CA GLU A 690 55.27 -31.15 -13.38
C GLU A 690 55.34 -30.35 -12.06
N GLY A 691 54.85 -30.95 -10.98
CA GLY A 691 54.81 -30.33 -9.65
C GLY A 691 53.64 -29.36 -9.43
N GLN A 692 52.79 -29.12 -10.43
CA GLN A 692 51.60 -28.28 -10.24
C GLN A 692 50.64 -28.94 -9.24
N THR A 693 50.20 -28.15 -8.26
CA THR A 693 49.18 -28.55 -7.28
C THR A 693 47.81 -28.08 -7.73
N VAL A 694 46.79 -28.94 -7.62
CA VAL A 694 45.39 -28.59 -7.81
C VAL A 694 44.53 -29.12 -6.65
N VAL A 695 43.34 -28.54 -6.49
CA VAL A 695 42.29 -29.05 -5.58
C VAL A 695 41.17 -29.64 -6.41
N LEU A 696 40.90 -30.94 -6.24
CA LEU A 696 39.75 -31.63 -6.83
C LEU A 696 38.56 -31.49 -5.87
N LEU A 697 37.46 -30.96 -6.37
CA LEU A 697 36.21 -30.74 -5.65
C LEU A 697 35.17 -31.74 -6.17
N VAL A 698 34.72 -32.67 -5.32
CA VAL A 698 33.60 -33.57 -5.62
C VAL A 698 32.38 -33.09 -4.86
N ASP A 699 31.31 -32.77 -5.59
CA ASP A 699 30.06 -32.23 -5.08
C ASP A 699 28.86 -32.99 -5.70
N GLY A 700 27.65 -32.74 -5.22
CA GLY A 700 26.40 -33.13 -5.86
C GLY A 700 25.96 -32.10 -6.91
N SER A 701 25.42 -32.55 -8.04
CA SER A 701 24.99 -31.65 -9.13
C SER A 701 23.78 -30.77 -8.75
N ALA A 702 22.88 -31.31 -7.91
CA ALA A 702 21.66 -30.65 -7.46
C ALA A 702 21.74 -30.19 -5.98
N ALA A 703 21.07 -29.09 -5.64
CA ALA A 703 21.01 -28.58 -4.27
C ALA A 703 20.53 -29.64 -3.28
N GLY A 704 21.34 -29.93 -2.26
CA GLY A 704 21.08 -30.96 -1.26
C GLY A 704 21.31 -32.40 -1.72
N ALA A 705 21.82 -32.64 -2.93
CA ALA A 705 22.24 -33.96 -3.36
C ALA A 705 23.47 -34.41 -2.55
N SER A 706 23.37 -35.58 -1.93
CA SER A 706 24.47 -36.17 -1.17
C SER A 706 24.49 -37.67 -1.36
N GLY A 707 25.68 -38.26 -1.29
CA GLY A 707 25.83 -39.70 -1.49
C GLY A 707 27.28 -40.15 -1.57
N ASP A 708 27.45 -41.44 -1.84
CA ASP A 708 28.77 -42.05 -1.98
C ASP A 708 29.33 -41.78 -3.38
N PHE A 709 30.61 -41.46 -3.42
CA PHE A 709 31.33 -41.21 -4.67
C PHE A 709 32.62 -42.05 -4.76
N THR A 710 33.00 -42.31 -6.00
CA THR A 710 34.32 -42.79 -6.39
C THR A 710 34.99 -41.66 -7.17
N LEU A 711 36.25 -41.34 -6.89
CA LEU A 711 37.05 -40.36 -7.62
C LEU A 711 38.32 -41.03 -8.13
N THR A 712 38.53 -41.03 -9.44
CA THR A 712 39.72 -41.57 -10.09
C THR A 712 40.49 -40.45 -10.76
N ILE A 713 41.82 -40.43 -10.58
CA ILE A 713 42.74 -39.61 -11.36
C ILE A 713 43.81 -40.48 -11.99
N ALA A 714 43.97 -40.35 -13.31
CA ALA A 714 44.90 -41.14 -14.11
C ALA A 714 45.60 -40.28 -15.17
N PRO A 715 46.87 -40.56 -15.52
CA PRO A 715 47.50 -39.91 -16.66
C PRO A 715 46.85 -40.43 -17.94
N PHE A 716 46.54 -39.53 -18.88
CA PHE A 716 46.17 -39.95 -20.21
C PHE A 716 47.43 -40.42 -20.94
N SER A 717 47.37 -41.65 -21.46
CA SER A 717 48.50 -42.28 -22.16
C SER A 717 48.31 -42.33 -23.69
N GLY A 718 47.19 -41.78 -24.19
CA GLY A 718 46.98 -41.61 -25.62
C GLY A 718 47.88 -40.52 -26.19
N GLY A 719 48.21 -40.65 -27.47
CA GLY A 719 48.76 -39.54 -28.26
C GLY A 719 47.62 -38.69 -28.81
N GLY A 720 47.94 -37.49 -29.27
CA GLY A 720 46.95 -36.62 -29.91
C GLY A 720 46.52 -35.44 -29.05
N THR A 721 47.20 -35.19 -27.93
CA THR A 721 46.98 -34.00 -27.09
C THR A 721 48.02 -32.93 -27.38
N CYS A 722 47.90 -31.79 -26.71
CA CYS A 722 48.89 -30.71 -26.83
C CYS A 722 50.29 -31.10 -26.36
N SER A 723 50.37 -31.93 -25.32
CA SER A 723 51.64 -32.39 -24.75
C SER A 723 52.26 -33.54 -25.57
N THR A 724 51.43 -34.36 -26.22
CA THR A 724 51.84 -35.55 -26.99
C THR A 724 51.24 -35.59 -28.41
N ALA A 725 51.34 -34.47 -29.15
CA ALA A 725 50.85 -34.39 -30.52
C ALA A 725 51.44 -35.50 -31.41
N ILE A 726 50.61 -36.15 -32.21
CA ILE A 726 51.02 -37.27 -33.07
C ILE A 726 51.81 -36.73 -34.25
N ASP A 727 53.06 -37.16 -34.42
CA ASP A 727 53.90 -36.72 -35.53
C ASP A 727 53.49 -37.41 -36.85
N LEU A 728 53.02 -36.61 -37.81
CA LEU A 728 52.72 -37.05 -39.17
C LEU A 728 53.96 -37.07 -40.05
N GLY A 729 55.05 -36.44 -39.63
CA GLY A 729 56.24 -36.25 -40.44
C GLY A 729 56.01 -35.26 -41.60
N SER A 730 56.60 -35.57 -42.75
CA SER A 730 56.66 -34.66 -43.92
C SER A 730 56.28 -35.31 -45.25
N VAL A 731 55.73 -36.54 -45.23
CA VAL A 731 55.35 -37.26 -46.45
C VAL A 731 53.97 -36.79 -46.91
N VAL A 732 53.84 -36.43 -48.18
CA VAL A 732 52.56 -36.12 -48.83
C VAL A 732 52.50 -36.79 -50.21
N PRO A 733 51.35 -37.30 -50.68
CA PRO A 733 50.04 -37.28 -50.01
C PRO A 733 49.97 -38.27 -48.83
N GLN A 734 49.18 -37.95 -47.82
CA GLN A 734 48.96 -38.79 -46.64
C GLN A 734 47.47 -38.93 -46.33
N LEU A 735 47.06 -40.15 -46.00
CA LEU A 735 45.74 -40.49 -45.49
C LEU A 735 45.93 -40.99 -44.05
N VAL A 736 45.26 -40.34 -43.11
CA VAL A 736 45.28 -40.69 -41.69
C VAL A 736 43.86 -41.02 -41.26
N THR A 737 43.69 -42.06 -40.46
CA THR A 737 42.40 -42.40 -39.86
C THR A 737 42.56 -42.47 -38.35
N GLY A 738 41.59 -41.94 -37.62
CA GLY A 738 41.59 -41.92 -36.16
C GLY A 738 40.18 -41.77 -35.61
N SER A 739 40.08 -41.56 -34.31
CA SER A 739 38.81 -41.27 -33.64
C SER A 739 39.04 -40.19 -32.59
N THR A 740 38.14 -39.21 -32.52
CA THR A 740 38.09 -38.26 -31.41
C THR A 740 37.29 -38.82 -30.23
N ALA A 741 36.60 -39.95 -30.40
CA ALA A 741 35.90 -40.60 -29.29
C ALA A 741 36.90 -40.98 -28.18
N GLU A 742 36.55 -40.65 -26.94
CA GLU A 742 37.38 -40.84 -25.73
C GLU A 742 38.69 -40.04 -25.67
N GLN A 743 38.96 -39.18 -26.66
CA GLN A 743 40.04 -38.21 -26.55
C GLN A 743 39.65 -37.11 -25.57
N PRO A 744 40.63 -36.42 -24.98
CA PRO A 744 40.36 -35.20 -24.24
C PRO A 744 40.13 -34.04 -25.20
N GLU A 745 39.49 -32.99 -24.68
CA GLU A 745 39.42 -31.71 -25.38
C GLU A 745 40.64 -30.87 -24.98
N SER A 746 41.54 -30.64 -25.93
CA SER A 746 42.83 -29.98 -25.69
C SER A 746 42.89 -28.55 -26.21
N VAL A 747 42.15 -28.23 -27.28
CA VAL A 747 42.17 -26.96 -28.00
C VAL A 747 40.78 -26.57 -28.45
N ARG A 748 40.25 -25.53 -27.81
CA ARG A 748 39.01 -24.93 -28.26
C ARG A 748 39.19 -24.29 -29.64
N PRO A 749 38.36 -24.63 -30.64
CA PRO A 749 38.56 -24.17 -31.99
C PRO A 749 38.25 -22.67 -32.14
N ALA A 750 38.92 -22.03 -33.09
CA ALA A 750 38.78 -20.61 -33.43
C ALA A 750 37.53 -20.33 -34.29
N CYS A 751 36.91 -21.37 -34.84
CA CYS A 751 35.68 -21.33 -35.63
C CYS A 751 34.69 -22.38 -35.09
N GLY A 752 33.43 -22.34 -35.55
CA GLY A 752 32.36 -23.22 -35.04
C GLY A 752 31.97 -22.86 -33.61
N SER A 753 31.33 -21.69 -33.44
CA SER A 753 30.98 -21.13 -32.12
C SER A 753 30.40 -22.20 -31.19
N SER A 754 30.93 -22.29 -29.97
CA SER A 754 30.51 -23.22 -28.89
C SER A 754 30.86 -24.71 -29.05
N SER A 755 31.99 -25.05 -29.67
CA SER A 755 32.56 -26.40 -29.51
C SER A 755 33.26 -26.58 -28.14
N ASN A 756 32.95 -27.69 -27.49
CA ASN A 756 33.64 -28.33 -26.35
C ASN A 756 33.80 -29.84 -26.63
N ALA A 757 33.95 -30.22 -27.91
CA ALA A 757 34.10 -31.61 -28.31
C ALA A 757 35.54 -32.10 -28.07
N PRO A 758 35.76 -33.42 -27.90
CA PRO A 758 37.09 -34.01 -27.92
C PRO A 758 37.87 -33.75 -29.22
N ASP A 759 39.18 -33.53 -29.12
CA ASP A 759 40.04 -33.25 -30.26
C ASP A 759 41.14 -34.30 -30.49
N THR A 760 41.78 -34.26 -31.66
CA THR A 760 43.05 -34.96 -31.88
C THR A 760 44.03 -34.06 -32.62
N ILE A 761 45.22 -33.97 -32.06
CA ILE A 761 46.26 -33.05 -32.49
C ILE A 761 47.42 -33.81 -33.13
N TYR A 762 47.71 -33.40 -34.35
CA TYR A 762 48.83 -33.88 -35.13
C TYR A 762 49.88 -32.79 -35.30
N ARG A 763 51.13 -33.18 -35.48
CA ARG A 763 52.21 -32.30 -35.94
C ARG A 763 52.58 -32.66 -37.37
N PHE A 764 52.53 -31.69 -38.27
CA PHE A 764 52.96 -31.84 -39.65
C PHE A 764 54.15 -30.92 -39.94
N THR A 765 55.10 -31.38 -40.75
CA THR A 765 56.25 -30.57 -41.20
C THR A 765 56.28 -30.52 -42.72
N ALA A 766 56.21 -29.34 -43.31
CA ALA A 766 56.20 -29.19 -44.77
C ALA A 766 57.56 -29.60 -45.37
N PRO A 767 57.61 -30.56 -46.33
CA PRO A 767 58.87 -31.00 -46.94
C PRO A 767 59.50 -29.96 -47.88
N GLU A 768 58.71 -29.05 -48.45
CA GLU A 768 59.17 -28.01 -49.37
C GLU A 768 58.21 -26.82 -49.36
N ASP A 769 58.61 -25.69 -49.96
CA ASP A 769 57.71 -24.56 -50.16
C ASP A 769 56.50 -24.98 -51.01
N GLY A 770 55.29 -24.76 -50.52
CA GLY A 770 54.10 -25.18 -51.23
C GLY A 770 52.79 -24.82 -50.57
N LEU A 771 51.71 -25.10 -51.29
CA LEU A 771 50.35 -24.99 -50.79
C LEU A 771 49.88 -26.38 -50.39
N TYR A 772 49.55 -26.55 -49.11
CA TYR A 772 49.10 -27.80 -48.53
C TYR A 772 47.60 -27.73 -48.24
N VAL A 773 46.91 -28.83 -48.48
CA VAL A 773 45.46 -28.98 -48.26
C VAL A 773 45.27 -30.06 -47.22
N PHE A 774 44.53 -29.72 -46.19
CA PHE A 774 44.10 -30.61 -45.12
C PHE A 774 42.59 -30.73 -45.21
N ASP A 775 42.04 -31.93 -45.26
CA ASP A 775 40.59 -32.12 -45.22
C ASP A 775 40.18 -33.34 -44.40
N THR A 776 38.94 -33.33 -43.94
CA THR A 776 38.36 -34.40 -43.13
C THR A 776 37.32 -35.23 -43.89
N PHE A 777 37.39 -35.28 -45.23
CA PHE A 777 36.37 -35.92 -46.04
C PHE A 777 36.28 -37.44 -45.77
N GLY A 778 35.05 -37.92 -45.54
CA GLY A 778 34.80 -39.31 -45.17
C GLY A 778 34.70 -39.57 -43.66
N SER A 779 34.85 -38.53 -42.83
CA SER A 779 34.61 -38.60 -41.39
C SER A 779 33.13 -38.84 -41.06
N SER A 780 32.88 -39.47 -39.92
CA SER A 780 31.55 -39.94 -39.49
C SER A 780 30.70 -38.91 -38.73
N PHE A 781 31.26 -37.74 -38.42
CA PHE A 781 30.63 -36.68 -37.63
C PHE A 781 30.91 -35.30 -38.23
N ASP A 782 30.29 -34.27 -37.67
CA ASP A 782 30.49 -32.87 -38.05
C ASP A 782 31.83 -32.35 -37.54
N THR A 783 32.82 -32.25 -38.43
CA THR A 783 34.22 -31.99 -38.05
C THR A 783 34.58 -30.52 -38.15
N ILE A 784 35.30 -30.00 -37.16
CA ILE A 784 36.05 -28.75 -37.26
C ILE A 784 37.53 -29.09 -37.49
N LEU A 785 38.15 -28.43 -38.48
CA LEU A 785 39.58 -28.58 -38.78
C LEU A 785 40.30 -27.25 -38.56
N GLN A 786 41.31 -27.25 -37.70
CA GLN A 786 42.11 -26.07 -37.40
C GLN A 786 43.60 -26.33 -37.53
N ILE A 787 44.32 -25.36 -38.12
CA ILE A 787 45.77 -25.37 -38.24
C ILE A 787 46.35 -24.29 -37.32
N LEU A 788 47.20 -24.68 -36.39
CA LEU A 788 47.83 -23.81 -35.40
C LEU A 788 49.33 -23.62 -35.65
N LYS A 789 49.81 -22.42 -35.33
CA LYS A 789 51.23 -22.09 -35.39
C LYS A 789 51.98 -22.60 -34.14
N GLU A 790 52.96 -23.48 -34.34
CA GLU A 790 53.97 -23.95 -33.36
C GLU A 790 53.45 -24.74 -32.13
N SER A 791 52.35 -24.30 -31.50
CA SER A 791 51.79 -24.88 -30.28
C SER A 791 50.27 -24.72 -30.20
N CYS A 792 49.62 -25.43 -29.28
CA CYS A 792 48.18 -25.33 -29.01
C CYS A 792 47.69 -23.94 -28.58
N LYS A 793 48.56 -23.13 -27.98
CA LYS A 793 48.28 -21.73 -27.61
C LYS A 793 48.68 -20.75 -28.73
N GLY A 794 49.10 -21.27 -29.88
CA GLY A 794 49.53 -20.48 -31.03
C GLY A 794 48.37 -19.81 -31.76
N THR A 795 48.71 -18.93 -32.70
CA THR A 795 47.71 -18.30 -33.57
C THR A 795 47.14 -19.33 -34.55
N SER A 796 45.82 -19.32 -34.74
CA SER A 796 45.16 -20.06 -35.82
C SER A 796 45.59 -19.51 -37.18
N LEU A 797 46.15 -20.38 -38.02
CA LEU A 797 46.57 -20.11 -39.39
C LEU A 797 45.44 -20.38 -40.39
N GLY A 798 44.47 -21.20 -39.99
CA GLY A 798 43.25 -21.49 -40.73
C GLY A 798 42.33 -22.36 -39.89
N CYS A 799 41.03 -22.12 -39.97
CA CYS A 799 40.01 -22.92 -39.30
C CYS A 799 38.80 -23.03 -40.22
N ASN A 800 38.24 -24.23 -40.32
CA ASN A 800 37.01 -24.49 -41.05
C ASN A 800 36.14 -25.47 -40.25
N ASP A 801 34.83 -25.29 -40.32
CA ASP A 801 33.80 -26.18 -39.74
C ASP A 801 33.02 -26.90 -40.85
N ASN A 802 32.79 -26.24 -41.99
CA ASN A 802 31.96 -26.78 -43.04
C ASN A 802 32.44 -26.27 -44.41
N THR A 803 32.64 -27.17 -45.38
CA THR A 803 32.88 -26.79 -46.78
C THR A 803 31.69 -27.16 -47.67
N ASP A 804 31.62 -28.37 -48.24
CA ASP A 804 30.51 -28.90 -49.05
C ASP A 804 29.86 -30.11 -48.33
N GLY A 805 29.39 -29.87 -47.11
CA GLY A 805 28.89 -30.89 -46.17
C GLY A 805 29.47 -30.68 -44.76
N GLN A 806 29.16 -31.60 -43.83
CA GLN A 806 29.59 -31.62 -42.40
C GLN A 806 31.09 -31.88 -42.19
N GLN A 807 31.91 -31.66 -43.22
CA GLN A 807 33.33 -31.99 -43.23
C GLN A 807 34.12 -30.77 -43.64
N SER A 808 35.31 -30.67 -43.06
CA SER A 808 36.13 -29.48 -43.07
C SER A 808 37.32 -29.61 -44.00
N ARG A 809 37.76 -28.47 -44.53
CA ARG A 809 38.98 -28.36 -45.33
C ARG A 809 39.68 -27.04 -45.09
N VAL A 810 41.00 -27.06 -44.92
CA VAL A 810 41.86 -25.88 -44.81
C VAL A 810 43.01 -25.99 -45.82
N ALA A 811 43.27 -24.91 -46.56
CA ALA A 811 44.44 -24.81 -47.43
C ALA A 811 45.39 -23.72 -46.90
N LEU A 812 46.69 -24.03 -46.83
CA LEU A 812 47.68 -23.13 -46.25
C LEU A 812 49.02 -23.20 -46.98
N GLY A 813 49.59 -22.04 -47.29
CA GLY A 813 50.96 -21.93 -47.80
C GLY A 813 51.96 -22.16 -46.66
N LEU A 814 52.84 -23.14 -46.82
CA LEU A 814 53.89 -23.47 -45.86
C LEU A 814 55.27 -23.38 -46.53
N ALA A 815 56.24 -22.85 -45.80
CA ALA A 815 57.64 -22.89 -46.19
C ALA A 815 58.26 -24.26 -45.88
N ALA A 816 59.33 -24.63 -46.58
CA ALA A 816 60.11 -25.82 -46.30
C ALA A 816 60.54 -25.86 -44.83
N ASP A 817 60.43 -27.04 -44.21
CA ASP A 817 60.70 -27.32 -42.80
C ASP A 817 59.81 -26.57 -41.78
N GLN A 818 58.78 -25.85 -42.23
CA GLN A 818 57.81 -25.23 -41.33
C GLN A 818 56.91 -26.31 -40.70
N SER A 819 56.87 -26.34 -39.37
CA SER A 819 55.99 -27.23 -38.60
C SER A 819 54.72 -26.51 -38.12
N VAL A 820 53.58 -27.18 -38.25
CA VAL A 820 52.26 -26.73 -37.77
C VAL A 820 51.57 -27.84 -36.98
N LEU A 821 50.62 -27.46 -36.13
CA LEU A 821 49.71 -28.41 -35.51
C LEU A 821 48.41 -28.46 -36.31
N VAL A 822 47.92 -29.67 -36.58
CA VAL A 822 46.65 -29.94 -37.24
C VAL A 822 45.70 -30.51 -36.18
N VAL A 823 44.62 -29.82 -35.90
CA VAL A 823 43.62 -30.18 -34.88
C VAL A 823 42.36 -30.65 -35.60
N VAL A 824 42.00 -31.90 -35.39
CA VAL A 824 40.71 -32.47 -35.81
C VAL A 824 39.80 -32.49 -34.60
N ASP A 825 38.73 -31.71 -34.65
CA ASP A 825 37.74 -31.53 -33.58
C ASP A 825 36.33 -31.73 -34.17
N GLY A 826 35.28 -31.65 -33.35
CA GLY A 826 33.87 -31.71 -33.76
C GLY A 826 33.08 -30.46 -33.39
N LEU A 827 31.92 -30.27 -34.02
CA LEU A 827 31.02 -29.18 -33.65
C LEU A 827 30.20 -29.54 -32.39
N GLY A 828 30.20 -28.63 -31.40
CA GLY A 828 29.44 -28.79 -30.16
C GLY A 828 30.05 -29.85 -29.24
N THR A 829 29.44 -31.03 -29.19
CA THR A 829 29.93 -32.22 -28.46
C THR A 829 30.15 -33.42 -29.39
N SER A 830 30.07 -33.20 -30.71
CA SER A 830 30.18 -34.26 -31.71
C SER A 830 31.56 -34.89 -31.70
N SER A 831 31.64 -36.21 -31.68
CA SER A 831 32.89 -36.96 -31.76
C SER A 831 32.68 -38.27 -32.50
N GLY A 832 33.77 -38.88 -32.98
CA GLY A 832 33.70 -40.16 -33.67
C GLY A 832 34.93 -40.43 -34.54
N ASP A 833 34.79 -41.39 -35.45
CA ASP A 833 35.85 -41.76 -36.38
C ASP A 833 36.01 -40.70 -37.47
N TYR A 834 37.24 -40.29 -37.72
CA TYR A 834 37.61 -39.33 -38.77
C TYR A 834 38.62 -39.91 -39.75
N VAL A 835 38.64 -39.28 -40.92
CA VAL A 835 39.66 -39.44 -41.96
C VAL A 835 40.28 -38.07 -42.17
N LEU A 836 41.61 -37.94 -42.07
CA LEU A 836 42.37 -36.71 -42.36
C LEU A 836 43.25 -36.95 -43.58
N HIS A 837 43.00 -36.19 -44.64
CA HIS A 837 43.88 -36.12 -45.81
C HIS A 837 44.86 -34.96 -45.66
N VAL A 838 46.13 -35.20 -46.01
CA VAL A 838 47.16 -34.17 -46.10
C VAL A 838 47.81 -34.25 -47.47
N ASP A 839 47.52 -33.28 -48.31
CA ASP A 839 47.93 -33.23 -49.70
C ASP A 839 48.71 -31.96 -50.01
N ARG A 840 49.59 -32.02 -51.02
CA ARG A 840 50.17 -30.83 -51.63
C ARG A 840 49.41 -30.49 -52.90
N PHE A 841 48.85 -29.29 -52.96
CA PHE A 841 48.13 -28.84 -54.15
C PHE A 841 49.11 -28.52 -55.28
N THR A 842 48.98 -29.22 -56.40
CA THR A 842 49.80 -29.03 -57.61
C THR A 842 48.97 -28.64 -58.84
N GLY A 843 47.67 -28.41 -58.66
CA GLY A 843 46.76 -28.04 -59.74
C GLY A 843 47.02 -26.64 -60.30
N PRO A 844 46.56 -26.35 -61.53
CA PRO A 844 46.50 -24.99 -62.05
C PRO A 844 45.34 -24.22 -61.43
N GLY A 845 45.41 -22.88 -61.45
CA GLY A 845 44.36 -22.02 -60.93
C GLY A 845 44.63 -21.44 -59.54
N THR A 846 45.87 -21.51 -59.05
CA THR A 846 46.29 -20.80 -57.83
C THR A 846 47.08 -19.54 -58.17
N CYS A 847 47.42 -18.76 -57.17
CA CYS A 847 48.33 -17.61 -57.32
C CYS A 847 49.71 -17.96 -57.90
N ALA A 848 50.23 -19.16 -57.60
CA ALA A 848 51.52 -19.62 -58.10
C ALA A 848 51.39 -20.24 -59.50
N THR A 849 50.25 -20.85 -59.82
CA THR A 849 49.98 -21.60 -61.06
C THR A 849 48.78 -21.04 -61.83
N ALA A 850 48.67 -19.70 -61.87
CA ALA A 850 47.52 -19.02 -62.45
C ALA A 850 47.31 -19.41 -63.92
N ILE A 851 46.07 -19.65 -64.31
CA ILE A 851 45.73 -20.05 -65.67
C ILE A 851 45.93 -18.85 -66.60
N HIS A 852 46.85 -18.97 -67.56
CA HIS A 852 47.18 -17.90 -68.50
C HIS A 852 46.18 -17.86 -69.67
N LEU A 853 45.32 -16.84 -69.70
CA LEU A 853 44.31 -16.63 -70.75
C LEU A 853 44.88 -15.96 -72.02
N GLY A 854 46.12 -15.46 -71.96
CA GLY A 854 46.76 -14.75 -73.07
C GLY A 854 46.24 -13.33 -73.25
N SER A 855 46.10 -12.89 -74.51
CA SER A 855 45.69 -11.53 -74.89
C SER A 855 44.60 -11.40 -75.96
N PRO A 856 43.59 -12.31 -76.05
CA PRO A 856 42.48 -12.12 -76.99
C PRO A 856 41.62 -10.90 -76.61
N LEU A 857 41.02 -10.24 -77.59
CA LEU A 857 40.09 -9.11 -77.35
C LEU A 857 38.81 -9.53 -76.61
N SER A 858 38.37 -10.76 -76.83
CA SER A 858 37.25 -11.40 -76.14
C SER A 858 37.57 -12.87 -75.88
N ILE A 859 37.28 -13.35 -74.68
CA ILE A 859 37.44 -14.75 -74.30
C ILE A 859 36.35 -15.15 -73.31
N THR A 860 35.83 -16.36 -73.49
CA THR A 860 35.02 -17.07 -72.50
C THR A 860 35.75 -18.34 -72.15
N THR A 861 35.93 -18.58 -70.86
CA THR A 861 36.51 -19.82 -70.34
C THR A 861 35.58 -20.40 -69.28
N THR A 862 35.54 -21.73 -69.19
CA THR A 862 34.79 -22.43 -68.15
C THR A 862 35.73 -23.27 -67.31
N GLY A 863 35.34 -23.57 -66.08
CA GLY A 863 36.07 -24.45 -65.18
C GLY A 863 35.27 -24.68 -63.91
N THR A 864 35.93 -25.13 -62.86
CA THR A 864 35.29 -25.38 -61.56
C THR A 864 36.17 -24.84 -60.42
N THR A 865 35.54 -24.27 -59.39
CA THR A 865 36.21 -23.92 -58.13
C THR A 865 36.20 -25.07 -57.13
N ARG A 866 35.43 -26.15 -57.37
CA ARG A 866 35.40 -27.32 -56.48
C ARG A 866 36.78 -27.94 -56.34
N GLY A 867 37.21 -28.15 -55.09
CA GLY A 867 38.51 -28.76 -54.78
C GLY A 867 39.71 -27.82 -54.97
N GLN A 868 39.48 -26.57 -55.37
CA GLN A 868 40.53 -25.55 -55.38
C GLN A 868 40.80 -25.05 -53.95
N PRO A 869 42.01 -24.55 -53.69
CA PRO A 869 42.33 -23.89 -52.43
C PRO A 869 41.62 -22.53 -52.32
N ASP A 870 41.46 -22.05 -51.08
CA ASP A 870 40.99 -20.70 -50.75
C ASP A 870 42.15 -19.95 -50.07
N VAL A 871 42.82 -19.05 -50.81
CA VAL A 871 44.03 -18.35 -50.32
C VAL A 871 44.04 -16.85 -50.58
N VAL A 872 43.16 -16.31 -51.42
CA VAL A 872 43.00 -14.86 -51.64
C VAL A 872 41.70 -14.39 -51.00
N ARG A 873 41.75 -13.25 -50.31
CA ARG A 873 40.59 -12.65 -49.66
C ARG A 873 40.06 -11.48 -50.49
N PRO A 874 38.83 -11.54 -51.04
CA PRO A 874 38.20 -10.39 -51.69
C PRO A 874 37.89 -9.27 -50.69
N LYS A 875 38.05 -8.00 -51.09
CA LYS A 875 37.67 -6.85 -50.22
C LYS A 875 36.20 -6.50 -50.26
N CYS A 876 35.46 -6.92 -51.28
CA CYS A 876 34.04 -6.58 -51.41
C CYS A 876 33.10 -7.47 -50.59
N VAL A 877 33.66 -8.44 -49.84
CA VAL A 877 32.91 -9.35 -48.98
C VAL A 877 33.53 -9.32 -47.57
N PRO A 878 32.74 -9.29 -46.49
CA PRO A 878 33.25 -9.44 -45.13
C PRO A 878 34.07 -10.72 -44.96
N ALA A 879 35.13 -10.67 -44.14
CA ALA A 879 36.05 -11.80 -43.97
C ALA A 879 35.39 -13.13 -43.57
N VAL A 880 34.25 -13.07 -42.85
CA VAL A 880 33.46 -14.24 -42.44
C VAL A 880 32.75 -14.94 -43.60
N TYR A 881 32.57 -14.28 -44.75
CA TYR A 881 31.91 -14.82 -45.93
C TYR A 881 32.89 -15.03 -47.10
N ALA A 882 34.18 -14.77 -46.90
CA ALA A 882 35.25 -14.83 -47.90
C ALA A 882 36.11 -16.10 -47.74
N SER A 883 35.46 -17.24 -47.54
CA SER A 883 36.08 -18.53 -47.21
C SER A 883 35.79 -19.63 -48.23
N ALA A 884 35.67 -19.26 -49.51
CA ALA A 884 35.29 -20.19 -50.58
C ALA A 884 36.49 -20.58 -51.47
N PRO A 885 36.49 -21.78 -52.05
CA PRO A 885 37.47 -22.16 -53.07
C PRO A 885 37.50 -21.22 -54.27
N GLU A 886 38.70 -20.90 -54.76
CA GLU A 886 38.88 -19.91 -55.83
C GLU A 886 39.64 -20.45 -57.06
N ALA A 887 39.46 -19.80 -58.21
CA ALA A 887 40.23 -20.06 -59.42
C ALA A 887 40.90 -18.77 -59.92
N VAL A 888 42.23 -18.83 -60.06
CA VAL A 888 43.07 -17.68 -60.41
C VAL A 888 43.53 -17.74 -61.87
N PHE A 889 43.33 -16.63 -62.57
CA PHE A 889 43.68 -16.42 -63.97
C PHE A 889 44.61 -15.23 -64.13
N THR A 890 45.33 -15.20 -65.25
CA THR A 890 45.99 -13.99 -65.72
C THR A 890 45.55 -13.65 -67.13
N TYR A 891 45.35 -12.37 -67.39
CA TYR A 891 44.93 -11.84 -68.68
C TYR A 891 45.76 -10.62 -69.04
N THR A 892 46.19 -10.50 -70.30
CA THR A 892 46.95 -9.35 -70.79
C THR A 892 46.14 -8.56 -71.81
N ALA A 893 45.82 -7.31 -71.51
CA ALA A 893 45.04 -6.47 -72.41
C ALA A 893 45.82 -6.17 -73.70
N PRO A 894 45.35 -6.60 -74.90
CA PRO A 894 46.06 -6.36 -76.15
C PRO A 894 46.10 -4.89 -76.58
N ILE A 895 45.09 -4.11 -76.19
CA ILE A 895 44.94 -2.69 -76.54
C ILE A 895 44.38 -1.91 -75.35
N ARG A 896 44.45 -0.58 -75.42
CA ARG A 896 43.84 0.29 -74.40
C ARG A 896 42.31 0.22 -74.48
N GLY A 897 41.65 0.19 -73.34
CA GLY A 897 40.22 0.47 -73.22
C GLY A 897 39.59 -0.08 -71.96
N THR A 898 38.27 0.06 -71.86
CA THR A 898 37.47 -0.52 -70.79
C THR A 898 37.13 -1.97 -71.12
N TYR A 899 37.44 -2.86 -70.18
CA TYR A 899 37.13 -4.28 -70.26
C TYR A 899 36.03 -4.62 -69.26
N VAL A 900 35.04 -5.38 -69.72
CA VAL A 900 34.04 -6.04 -68.89
C VAL A 900 34.56 -7.44 -68.58
N ILE A 901 34.57 -7.78 -67.30
CA ILE A 901 34.87 -9.12 -66.81
C ILE A 901 33.66 -9.55 -65.99
N ASP A 902 33.05 -10.68 -66.32
CA ASP A 902 31.89 -11.19 -65.61
C ASP A 902 31.90 -12.71 -65.49
N THR A 903 31.12 -13.22 -64.54
CA THR A 903 30.96 -14.66 -64.28
C THR A 903 29.58 -15.18 -64.70
N ILE A 904 28.91 -14.50 -65.63
CA ILE A 904 27.54 -14.84 -66.04
C ILE A 904 27.54 -16.23 -66.69
N GLY A 905 26.67 -17.11 -66.18
CA GLY A 905 26.57 -18.52 -66.59
C GLY A 905 27.21 -19.50 -65.60
N SER A 906 27.72 -19.02 -64.48
CA SER A 906 28.22 -19.87 -63.38
C SER A 906 27.08 -20.53 -62.58
N SER A 907 27.36 -21.69 -61.98
CA SER A 907 26.36 -22.52 -61.28
C SER A 907 26.20 -22.21 -59.79
N PHE A 908 26.88 -21.19 -59.27
CA PHE A 908 26.95 -20.85 -57.85
C PHE A 908 27.05 -19.33 -57.68
N ASN A 909 26.92 -18.86 -56.42
CA ASN A 909 27.11 -17.44 -56.10
C ASN A 909 28.60 -17.09 -56.16
N THR A 910 29.00 -16.33 -57.18
CA THR A 910 30.40 -16.02 -57.46
C THR A 910 30.81 -14.66 -56.94
N VAL A 911 31.98 -14.55 -56.33
CA VAL A 911 32.68 -13.28 -56.08
C VAL A 911 33.77 -13.12 -57.13
N LEU A 912 33.83 -11.96 -57.80
CA LEU A 912 34.86 -11.67 -58.80
C LEU A 912 35.72 -10.50 -58.35
N HIS A 913 37.03 -10.70 -58.28
CA HIS A 913 37.97 -9.63 -57.98
C HIS A 913 39.21 -9.67 -58.88
N VAL A 914 39.73 -8.49 -59.19
CA VAL A 914 40.80 -8.29 -60.17
C VAL A 914 41.93 -7.50 -59.57
N HIS A 915 43.16 -7.94 -59.77
CA HIS A 915 44.38 -7.36 -59.21
C HIS A 915 45.36 -6.91 -60.30
N THR A 916 46.20 -5.92 -59.97
CA THR A 916 47.20 -5.38 -60.89
C THR A 916 48.27 -6.38 -61.33
N ARG A 917 48.71 -7.29 -60.44
CA ARG A 917 49.74 -8.31 -60.74
C ARG A 917 49.86 -9.31 -59.60
N GLY A 918 49.55 -10.58 -59.85
CA GLY A 918 49.54 -11.62 -58.82
C GLY A 918 48.45 -11.36 -57.77
N CYS A 919 48.23 -12.33 -56.90
CA CYS A 919 47.18 -12.24 -55.88
C CYS A 919 47.47 -11.24 -54.76
N THR A 920 48.73 -10.87 -54.54
CA THR A 920 49.13 -9.83 -53.57
C THR A 920 49.18 -8.43 -54.19
N GLY A 921 48.87 -8.30 -55.48
CA GLY A 921 48.78 -7.02 -56.18
C GLY A 921 47.60 -6.18 -55.70
N ILE A 922 47.61 -4.89 -56.03
CA ILE A 922 46.51 -3.98 -55.69
C ILE A 922 45.23 -4.48 -56.35
N GLU A 923 44.21 -4.76 -55.53
CA GLU A 923 42.86 -5.05 -56.02
C GLU A 923 42.31 -3.80 -56.72
N LEU A 924 42.06 -3.93 -58.02
CA LEU A 924 41.54 -2.87 -58.89
C LEU A 924 40.03 -2.72 -58.72
N GLN A 925 39.32 -3.85 -58.69
CA GLN A 925 37.87 -3.89 -58.53
C GLN A 925 37.43 -5.27 -58.03
N CYS A 926 36.36 -5.30 -57.25
CA CYS A 926 35.71 -6.49 -56.71
C CYS A 926 34.20 -6.31 -56.81
N ASN A 927 33.48 -7.40 -57.06
CA ASN A 927 32.03 -7.49 -57.04
C ASN A 927 31.63 -8.88 -56.53
N ASP A 928 30.46 -8.99 -55.90
CA ASP A 928 29.86 -10.24 -55.40
C ASP A 928 28.58 -10.55 -56.19
N ASP A 929 27.70 -9.55 -56.33
CA ASP A 929 26.46 -9.73 -57.08
C ASP A 929 26.24 -8.66 -58.15
N LEU A 930 25.68 -9.11 -59.28
CA LEU A 930 24.91 -8.29 -60.19
C LEU A 930 23.50 -8.08 -59.64
N THR A 931 22.91 -6.92 -59.93
CA THR A 931 21.55 -6.57 -59.47
C THR A 931 20.44 -7.54 -59.91
N SER A 932 20.72 -8.45 -60.85
CA SER A 932 19.75 -9.39 -61.44
C SER A 932 20.16 -10.87 -61.37
N SER A 933 21.30 -11.21 -60.77
CA SER A 933 21.80 -12.58 -60.68
C SER A 933 22.93 -12.71 -59.66
N GLN A 934 23.12 -13.91 -59.10
CA GLN A 934 24.26 -14.27 -58.22
C GLN A 934 25.60 -14.41 -58.96
N ALA A 935 25.71 -13.75 -60.11
CA ALA A 935 26.92 -13.70 -60.90
C ALA A 935 27.54 -12.32 -60.74
N SER A 936 28.86 -12.27 -60.71
CA SER A 936 29.63 -11.06 -60.53
C SER A 936 30.04 -10.40 -61.84
N LYS A 937 30.25 -9.08 -61.81
CA LYS A 937 30.79 -8.30 -62.93
C LYS A 937 31.59 -7.09 -62.48
N VAL A 938 32.73 -6.87 -63.13
CA VAL A 938 33.57 -5.68 -62.97
C VAL A 938 33.84 -5.00 -64.32
N GLN A 939 34.19 -3.71 -64.27
CA GLN A 939 34.48 -2.87 -65.44
C GLN A 939 35.73 -2.04 -65.19
N ILE A 940 36.83 -2.41 -65.83
CA ILE A 940 38.15 -1.83 -65.55
C ILE A 940 38.79 -1.25 -66.80
N GLU A 941 39.47 -0.11 -66.67
CA GLU A 941 40.28 0.47 -67.75
C GLU A 941 41.69 -0.13 -67.73
N LEU A 942 42.12 -0.71 -68.85
CA LEU A 942 43.43 -1.35 -68.98
C LEU A 942 44.28 -0.66 -70.04
N ALA A 943 45.57 -0.52 -69.77
CA ALA A 943 46.57 -0.07 -70.72
C ALA A 943 47.01 -1.21 -71.66
N PRO A 944 47.55 -0.90 -72.86
CA PRO A 944 48.08 -1.93 -73.76
C PRO A 944 49.20 -2.72 -73.08
N ASN A 945 49.18 -4.04 -73.23
CA ASN A 945 50.10 -5.00 -72.61
C ASN A 945 50.09 -5.00 -71.07
N GLN A 946 49.06 -4.44 -70.43
CA GLN A 946 48.87 -4.56 -68.99
C GLN A 946 48.34 -5.97 -68.67
N THR A 947 49.11 -6.73 -67.89
CA THR A 947 48.69 -8.02 -67.34
C THR A 947 47.97 -7.79 -66.01
N ILE A 948 46.81 -8.41 -65.84
CA ILE A 948 46.03 -8.44 -64.60
C ILE A 948 45.90 -9.88 -64.09
N THR A 949 45.61 -10.02 -62.81
CA THR A 949 45.19 -11.28 -62.19
C THR A 949 43.70 -11.21 -61.91
N VAL A 950 42.94 -12.21 -62.38
CA VAL A 950 41.48 -12.29 -62.20
C VAL A 950 41.22 -13.49 -61.31
N VAL A 951 40.45 -13.32 -60.26
CA VAL A 951 40.10 -14.37 -59.31
C VAL A 951 38.59 -14.57 -59.33
N VAL A 952 38.18 -15.80 -59.62
CA VAL A 952 36.79 -16.25 -59.53
C VAL A 952 36.65 -17.04 -58.24
N ASP A 953 35.93 -16.47 -57.29
CA ASP A 953 35.71 -16.99 -55.94
C ASP A 953 34.21 -17.19 -55.69
N GLY A 954 33.80 -17.62 -54.50
CA GLY A 954 32.42 -17.83 -54.10
C GLY A 954 32.02 -17.08 -52.82
N TYR A 955 30.72 -16.81 -52.68
CA TYR A 955 30.19 -16.20 -51.46
C TYR A 955 29.89 -17.26 -50.40
N ASN A 956 30.37 -17.07 -49.17
CA ASN A 956 30.03 -17.87 -47.99
C ASN A 956 30.22 -19.39 -48.21
N GLY A 957 31.40 -19.77 -48.72
CA GLY A 957 31.77 -21.16 -48.96
C GLY A 957 31.22 -21.77 -50.25
N ALA A 958 30.41 -21.05 -51.03
CA ALA A 958 29.83 -21.57 -52.26
C ALA A 958 30.91 -21.95 -53.31
N SER A 959 30.80 -23.13 -53.91
CA SER A 959 31.71 -23.57 -54.97
C SER A 959 30.98 -24.31 -56.10
N GLY A 960 31.55 -24.31 -57.31
CA GLY A 960 30.90 -24.93 -58.45
C GLY A 960 31.56 -24.66 -59.78
N ASP A 961 30.83 -24.95 -60.86
CA ASP A 961 31.29 -24.70 -62.21
C ASP A 961 31.09 -23.22 -62.55
N PHE A 962 32.15 -22.55 -63.01
CA PHE A 962 32.12 -21.15 -63.39
C PHE A 962 32.22 -20.96 -64.91
N THR A 963 31.67 -19.86 -65.39
CA THR A 963 31.92 -19.30 -66.72
C THR A 963 32.51 -17.91 -66.54
N LEU A 964 33.75 -17.68 -66.97
CA LEU A 964 34.44 -16.38 -66.92
C LEU A 964 34.49 -15.77 -68.31
N ASN A 965 33.90 -14.59 -68.47
CA ASN A 965 33.86 -13.82 -69.69
C ASN A 965 34.73 -12.56 -69.55
N ILE A 966 35.60 -12.30 -70.53
CA ILE A 966 36.37 -11.06 -70.64
C ILE A 966 36.15 -10.48 -72.03
N ALA A 967 35.67 -9.25 -72.13
CA ALA A 967 35.49 -8.56 -73.40
C ALA A 967 35.76 -7.07 -73.29
N LYS A 968 36.34 -6.47 -74.33
CA LYS A 968 36.47 -5.01 -74.44
C LYS A 968 35.13 -4.39 -74.85
N LEU A 969 34.74 -3.29 -74.20
CA LEU A 969 33.62 -2.42 -74.60
C LEU A 969 33.92 -1.57 -75.85
#